data_AF-A0A921N0C6-F1
#
_entry.id   AF-A0A921N0C6-F1
#
_cell.length_a   1.000
_cell.length_b   1.000
_cell.length_c   1.000
_cell.angle_alpha   90.00
_cell.angle_beta   90.00
_cell.angle_gamma   90.00
#
_symmetry.space_group_name_H-M   'P 1'
#
loop_
_entity.id
_entity.type
_entity.pdbx_description
1 polymer ?
#
loop_
_entity_poly.entity_id
_entity_poly.type
_entity_poly.pdbx_seq_one_letter_code
_entity_poly.pdbx_strand_id
1 'polypeptide(L)'
;MFRKVNIKDNSNIDKFILMKNTREEFCEIPKEFIDSIEYKFQDYDIMKLTIPNKITHNGITVDNIIYDKFLGKRQQILFGKERYIIDECEINSESNGKKVKSITAYSFEKTLEFSYDIGSISRQLYKGNDELYIADGILDEFLLDNPSWSIGVVTEKARKEFGRCSEEFTIPVMNSLSIEKVTRGMVLWEKSFTEINPIDNKNVITLQIHYSNIKSYDTLNNKFLKEEKETHNSFGNLHTGISKIKATYDGNDTYRYAVKYEITFTDGLTKEFWEEFTNLDGLKCEFDAINLYYTNGNEVDIENIKMRNFDEGSYHWIDFLRKNVSEAYDVVFIFDNYNRILNCYALEEVGENNGLILSYENFVKSINQNLQYSDICNKLYVKSDNANISEENPTGNDYILDYTYYINNGLMSEELLTAWNRYTKLLEGDTQTDILEKRLELNGYNKYKIKLESEKTTLEENIRGLEVIRSAYIKSESESDVKRLSEEINQKQDKLTSILRDITECKDNIAELDDWISEKVKSIQVETARDDKGEIFTKDLLTELKDITNVMELTDEHSLTNYRLYQNSVEILKERNKLNIQFETTLVGLIQNLPRDNAWNEWIVLGDFVNLEEENLMETGEGRIRIVGFTYIPKEHKVSNISFSNRDKNLDELSKLSTIGEKINRSNTYTNNYKDIWKNSISVNDYINKMLTDGLDMKAQAIKSRNANIKIDMSESGIFLINGDNENNQLYLCDSMLSITNDRWLTAKCAIDENGIIGDKSCGCCIEDEFNLY
;
A
#
# COMPACT_ATOMS: atom_id res chain seq x y z
N MET A 1 21.44 6.79 -13.02
CA MET A 1 22.49 7.83 -12.99
C MET A 1 21.97 8.99 -12.13
N PHE A 2 22.46 9.08 -10.90
CA PHE A 2 22.00 10.05 -9.88
C PHE A 2 22.38 11.48 -10.25
N ARG A 3 21.81 12.44 -9.50
CA ARG A 3 21.94 13.89 -9.69
C ARG A 3 23.41 14.31 -9.65
N LYS A 4 24.12 14.14 -10.76
CA LYS A 4 25.37 14.82 -11.04
C LYS A 4 25.02 16.30 -10.97
N VAL A 5 25.56 17.04 -10.00
CA VAL A 5 25.56 18.51 -10.09
C VAL A 5 26.17 18.78 -11.45
N ASN A 6 25.40 19.18 -12.45
CA ASN A 6 25.83 19.04 -13.84
C ASN A 6 26.64 20.27 -14.22
N ILE A 7 27.90 20.28 -13.81
CA ILE A 7 28.90 21.31 -14.13
C ILE A 7 29.52 21.04 -15.52
N LYS A 8 29.05 20.03 -16.27
CA LYS A 8 29.69 19.54 -17.51
C LYS A 8 29.82 20.54 -18.66
N ASP A 9 29.22 21.73 -18.58
CA ASP A 9 29.57 22.81 -19.50
C ASP A 9 30.69 23.66 -18.88
N ASN A 10 31.92 23.33 -19.29
CA ASN A 10 33.23 23.91 -18.93
C ASN A 10 33.38 25.44 -19.13
N SER A 11 32.29 26.21 -19.20
CA SER A 11 32.30 27.66 -19.38
C SER A 11 31.70 28.48 -18.23
N ASN A 12 31.05 27.89 -17.21
CA ASN A 12 30.32 28.67 -16.19
C ASN A 12 30.20 28.02 -14.79
N ILE A 13 31.28 27.47 -14.23
CA ILE A 13 31.27 26.72 -12.95
C ILE A 13 30.83 27.57 -11.74
N ASP A 14 30.87 28.90 -11.83
CA ASP A 14 30.48 29.82 -10.74
C ASP A 14 29.50 30.92 -11.22
N LYS A 15 28.71 30.67 -12.28
CA LYS A 15 27.75 31.67 -12.76
C LYS A 15 26.40 31.50 -12.07
N PHE A 16 26.02 32.49 -11.26
CA PHE A 16 24.74 32.55 -10.57
C PHE A 16 23.86 33.62 -11.22
N ILE A 17 22.68 33.26 -11.71
CA ILE A 17 21.79 34.17 -12.41
C ILE A 17 20.52 34.37 -11.58
N LEU A 18 20.30 35.60 -11.11
CA LEU A 18 19.03 35.99 -10.52
C LEU A 18 18.02 36.21 -11.64
N MET A 19 16.92 35.49 -11.57
CA MET A 19 15.82 35.62 -12.52
C MET A 19 14.82 36.67 -12.04
N LYS A 20 14.24 37.41 -12.99
CA LYS A 20 13.11 38.31 -12.73
C LYS A 20 11.80 37.57 -12.68
N ASN A 21 11.66 36.60 -13.56
CA ASN A 21 10.55 35.66 -13.64
C ASN A 21 11.08 34.38 -14.32
N THR A 22 10.22 33.41 -14.62
CA THR A 22 10.63 32.14 -15.24
C THR A 22 11.25 32.27 -16.64
N ARG A 23 11.24 33.47 -17.26
CA ARG A 23 11.69 33.71 -18.65
C ARG A 23 12.80 34.75 -18.78
N GLU A 24 12.84 35.74 -17.90
CA GLU A 24 13.76 36.90 -18.01
C GLU A 24 14.83 36.88 -16.91
N GLU A 25 16.09 37.05 -17.30
CA GLU A 25 17.20 37.26 -16.37
C GLU A 25 17.15 38.68 -15.78
N PHE A 26 17.43 38.81 -14.49
CA PHE A 26 17.51 40.10 -13.80
C PHE A 26 18.96 40.60 -13.75
N CYS A 27 19.88 39.76 -13.27
CA CYS A 27 21.31 40.01 -13.24
C CYS A 27 22.11 38.77 -12.82
N GLU A 28 23.41 38.81 -13.06
CA GLU A 28 24.36 37.89 -12.45
C GLU A 28 24.62 38.27 -10.99
N ILE A 29 24.66 37.26 -10.12
CA ILE A 29 25.06 37.37 -8.71
C ILE A 29 26.54 37.00 -8.63
N PRO A 30 27.41 37.91 -8.17
CA PRO A 30 28.81 37.57 -7.90
C PRO A 30 28.92 36.42 -6.89
N LYS A 31 29.77 35.43 -7.19
CA LYS A 31 29.99 34.26 -6.32
C LYS A 31 30.45 34.61 -4.89
N GLU A 32 31.06 35.77 -4.72
CA GLU A 32 31.49 36.31 -3.41
C GLU A 32 30.32 36.53 -2.43
N PHE A 33 29.09 36.63 -2.93
CA PHE A 33 27.88 36.75 -2.10
C PHE A 33 27.18 35.43 -1.82
N ILE A 34 27.65 34.32 -2.40
CA ILE A 34 27.12 32.99 -2.12
C ILE A 34 27.91 32.42 -0.94
N ASP A 35 27.26 32.26 0.20
CA ASP A 35 27.89 31.78 1.42
C ASP A 35 28.09 30.27 1.39
N SER A 36 27.04 29.54 1.00
CA SER A 36 27.07 28.09 0.88
C SER A 36 25.94 27.57 -0.02
N ILE A 37 26.18 26.37 -0.57
CA ILE A 37 25.16 25.49 -1.12
C ILE A 37 25.27 24.17 -0.37
N GLU A 38 24.25 23.87 0.43
CA GLU A 38 24.14 22.67 1.24
C GLU A 38 23.32 21.64 0.46
N TYR A 39 23.94 20.49 0.18
CA TYR A 39 23.33 19.36 -0.52
C TYR A 39 23.03 18.28 0.51
N LYS A 40 21.79 17.76 0.50
CA LYS A 40 21.33 16.73 1.42
C LYS A 40 20.55 15.65 0.69
N PHE A 41 20.86 14.40 1.00
CA PHE A 41 20.16 13.25 0.44
C PHE A 41 18.72 13.18 0.95
N GLN A 42 17.75 13.00 0.05
CA GLN A 42 16.30 13.01 0.33
C GLN A 42 15.74 14.30 0.98
N ASP A 43 16.45 15.42 0.90
CA ASP A 43 15.99 16.71 1.44
C ASP A 43 16.19 17.81 0.38
N TYR A 44 15.78 19.03 0.68
CA TYR A 44 16.05 20.17 -0.18
C TYR A 44 17.53 20.54 -0.17
N ASP A 45 18.03 20.96 -1.34
CA ASP A 45 19.29 21.68 -1.38
C ASP A 45 19.05 23.12 -0.95
N ILE A 46 19.94 23.66 -0.11
CA ILE A 46 19.78 24.99 0.49
C ILE A 46 20.93 25.89 0.04
N MET A 47 20.62 26.98 -0.65
CA MET A 47 21.55 28.02 -1.02
C MET A 47 21.40 29.23 -0.07
N LYS A 48 22.49 29.61 0.59
CA LYS A 48 22.55 30.77 1.49
C LYS A 48 23.37 31.89 0.86
N LEU A 49 22.84 33.11 0.91
CA LEU A 49 23.45 34.29 0.30
C LEU A 49 23.42 35.49 1.25
N THR A 50 24.48 36.29 1.22
CA THR A 50 24.58 37.54 1.97
C THR A 50 24.82 38.72 1.02
N ILE A 51 23.85 39.62 0.92
CA ILE A 51 23.88 40.76 -0.02
C ILE A 51 23.92 42.07 0.76
N PRO A 52 25.07 42.75 0.86
CA PRO A 52 25.17 44.06 1.50
C PRO A 52 24.63 45.16 0.58
N ASN A 53 24.04 46.22 1.14
CA ASN A 53 23.58 47.38 0.38
C ASN A 53 24.72 48.27 -0.14
N LYS A 54 25.92 48.14 0.45
CA LYS A 54 27.12 48.88 0.10
C LYS A 54 28.30 47.93 -0.02
N ILE A 55 29.11 48.10 -1.06
CA ILE A 55 30.31 47.32 -1.33
C ILE A 55 31.53 48.23 -1.46
N THR A 56 32.71 47.70 -1.15
CA THR A 56 33.98 48.43 -1.32
C THR A 56 34.60 48.03 -2.65
N HIS A 57 34.79 48.99 -3.55
CA HIS A 57 35.48 48.78 -4.82
C HIS A 57 36.64 49.78 -4.93
N ASN A 58 37.87 49.28 -5.08
CA ASN A 58 39.09 50.11 -5.13
C ASN A 58 39.24 51.09 -3.95
N GLY A 59 38.82 50.68 -2.75
CA GLY A 59 38.89 51.51 -1.53
C GLY A 59 37.77 52.55 -1.39
N ILE A 60 36.82 52.62 -2.33
CA ILE A 60 35.66 53.52 -2.30
C ILE A 60 34.40 52.71 -1.99
N THR A 61 33.60 53.18 -1.04
CA THR A 61 32.28 52.60 -0.72
C THR A 61 31.27 53.05 -1.78
N VAL A 62 30.66 52.10 -2.48
CA VAL A 62 29.62 52.33 -3.49
C VAL A 62 28.37 51.52 -3.17
N ASP A 63 27.21 51.97 -3.66
CA ASP A 63 25.95 51.24 -3.48
C ASP A 63 25.97 49.95 -4.32
N ASN A 64 25.46 48.87 -3.72
CA ASN A 64 25.39 47.58 -4.38
C ASN A 64 24.16 47.49 -5.27
N ILE A 65 24.37 47.56 -6.58
CA ILE A 65 23.30 47.60 -7.59
C ILE A 65 22.39 46.35 -7.62
N ILE A 66 22.81 45.23 -7.01
CA ILE A 66 21.98 44.02 -6.93
C ILE A 66 21.12 43.94 -5.67
N TYR A 67 21.39 44.77 -4.64
CA TYR A 67 20.69 44.69 -3.35
C TYR A 67 19.17 44.84 -3.49
N ASP A 68 18.72 45.80 -4.29
CA ASP A 68 17.29 46.08 -4.51
C ASP A 68 16.63 45.13 -5.52
N LYS A 69 17.39 44.21 -6.14
CA LYS A 69 16.88 43.26 -7.14
C LYS A 69 16.32 41.98 -6.52
N PHE A 70 16.59 41.74 -5.25
CA PHE A 70 16.00 40.68 -4.45
C PHE A 70 14.66 41.15 -3.90
N LEU A 71 13.59 40.77 -4.61
CA LEU A 71 12.25 41.36 -4.48
C LEU A 71 11.27 40.51 -3.65
N GLY A 72 11.53 39.23 -3.43
CA GLY A 72 10.71 38.40 -2.52
C GLY A 72 10.59 36.93 -2.91
N LYS A 73 9.58 36.27 -2.31
CA LYS A 73 9.33 34.82 -2.37
C LYS A 73 9.16 34.32 -3.82
N ARG A 74 9.68 33.12 -4.09
CA ARG A 74 9.67 32.40 -5.38
C ARG A 74 10.48 33.03 -6.52
N GLN A 75 11.22 34.11 -6.27
CA GLN A 75 12.22 34.58 -7.23
C GLN A 75 13.31 33.50 -7.42
N GLN A 76 13.74 33.25 -8.66
CA GLN A 76 14.60 32.11 -8.96
C GLN A 76 16.08 32.49 -9.07
N ILE A 77 16.95 31.56 -8.69
CA ILE A 77 18.39 31.63 -8.92
C ILE A 77 18.77 30.40 -9.76
N LEU A 78 19.42 30.63 -10.90
CA LEU A 78 19.97 29.57 -11.74
C LEU A 78 21.46 29.42 -11.48
N PHE A 79 21.90 28.17 -11.32
CA PHE A 79 23.29 27.78 -11.14
C PHE A 79 23.56 26.51 -11.95
N GLY A 80 24.34 26.61 -13.03
CA GLY A 80 24.52 25.48 -13.96
C GLY A 80 23.18 24.95 -14.51
N LYS A 81 22.93 23.65 -14.32
CA LYS A 81 21.63 23.00 -14.59
C LYS A 81 20.82 22.77 -13.32
N GLU A 82 20.89 23.70 -12.38
CA GLU A 82 20.13 23.69 -11.13
C GLU A 82 19.30 24.98 -11.01
N ARG A 83 18.18 24.86 -10.31
CA ARG A 83 17.24 25.96 -10.08
C ARG A 83 16.88 25.99 -8.60
N TYR A 84 16.98 27.20 -8.03
CA TYR A 84 16.62 27.48 -6.65
C TYR A 84 15.52 28.54 -6.60
N ILE A 85 14.66 28.49 -5.59
CA ILE A 85 13.63 29.48 -5.28
C ILE A 85 13.98 30.18 -3.97
N ILE A 86 13.93 31.51 -3.97
CA ILE A 86 14.06 32.30 -2.74
C ILE A 86 12.79 32.11 -1.91
N ASP A 87 12.95 31.77 -0.63
CA ASP A 87 11.82 31.58 0.28
C ASP A 87 11.87 32.58 1.44
N GLU A 88 13.05 32.79 2.00
CA GLU A 88 13.26 33.67 3.16
C GLU A 88 14.29 34.77 2.84
N CYS A 89 14.05 35.96 3.38
CA CYS A 89 14.97 37.09 3.29
C CYS A 89 14.88 37.93 4.57
N GLU A 90 15.95 37.96 5.35
CA GLU A 90 16.10 38.78 6.55
C GLU A 90 16.96 40.02 6.27
N ILE A 91 16.63 41.15 6.88
CA ILE A 91 17.39 42.40 6.71
C ILE A 91 17.97 42.84 8.05
N ASN A 92 19.29 42.75 8.17
CA ASN A 92 20.03 43.28 9.30
C ASN A 92 20.51 44.70 8.99
N SER A 93 20.22 45.65 9.89
CA SER A 93 20.59 47.07 9.74
C SER A 93 21.48 47.53 10.89
N GLU A 94 22.60 48.16 10.55
CA GLU A 94 23.51 48.78 11.52
C GLU A 94 23.22 50.28 11.67
N SER A 95 23.59 50.85 12.82
CA SER A 95 23.42 52.29 13.13
C SER A 95 24.17 53.22 12.18
N ASN A 96 25.18 52.72 11.47
CA ASN A 96 25.96 53.43 10.46
C ASN A 96 25.29 53.48 9.06
N GLY A 97 24.05 52.95 8.93
CA GLY A 97 23.29 52.92 7.68
C GLY A 97 23.66 51.80 6.72
N LYS A 98 24.53 50.87 7.11
CA LYS A 98 24.76 49.61 6.40
C LYS A 98 23.57 48.67 6.62
N LYS A 99 23.14 48.03 5.54
CA LYS A 99 22.09 47.00 5.55
C LYS A 99 22.61 45.77 4.85
N VAL A 100 22.25 44.61 5.36
CA VAL A 100 22.64 43.31 4.81
C VAL A 100 21.39 42.44 4.70
N LYS A 101 21.16 41.90 3.51
CA LYS A 101 20.14 40.88 3.26
C LYS A 101 20.76 39.50 3.44
N SER A 102 20.23 38.71 4.35
CA SER A 102 20.50 37.27 4.47
C SER A 102 19.37 36.52 3.79
N ILE A 103 19.68 35.76 2.74
CA ILE A 103 18.68 35.11 1.88
C ILE A 103 18.87 33.60 1.96
N THR A 104 17.76 32.89 2.11
CA THR A 104 17.70 31.42 2.03
C THR A 104 16.88 31.03 0.80
N ALA A 105 17.49 30.27 -0.09
CA ALA A 105 16.86 29.71 -1.26
C ALA A 105 16.93 28.18 -1.23
N TYR A 106 15.89 27.53 -1.75
CA TYR A 106 15.74 26.07 -1.75
C TYR A 106 15.70 25.55 -3.18
N SER A 107 16.08 24.29 -3.39
CA SER A 107 15.93 23.62 -4.67
C SER A 107 14.47 23.67 -5.19
N PHE A 108 14.31 23.73 -6.51
CA PHE A 108 13.04 24.10 -7.16
C PHE A 108 11.85 23.19 -6.80
N GLU A 109 12.08 21.92 -6.47
CA GLU A 109 11.05 20.99 -6.02
C GLU A 109 10.35 21.45 -4.73
N LYS A 110 10.89 22.42 -3.97
CA LYS A 110 10.15 23.09 -2.90
C LYS A 110 8.87 23.78 -3.38
N THR A 111 8.74 24.06 -4.68
CA THR A 111 7.46 24.53 -5.26
C THR A 111 6.32 23.51 -5.14
N LEU A 112 6.63 22.25 -4.87
CA LEU A 112 5.68 21.15 -4.65
C LEU A 112 5.17 21.06 -3.20
N GLU A 113 5.51 22.01 -2.32
CA GLU A 113 4.87 22.20 -1.01
C GLU A 113 3.48 22.84 -1.18
N PHE A 114 2.57 22.13 -1.82
CA PHE A 114 1.15 22.48 -1.87
C PHE A 114 0.31 21.26 -1.52
N SER A 115 -0.90 21.51 -1.05
CA SER A 115 -1.81 20.48 -0.54
C SER A 115 -2.19 19.47 -1.62
N TYR A 116 -2.18 18.21 -1.24
CA TYR A 116 -2.66 17.06 -1.96
C TYR A 116 -3.59 16.29 -1.01
N ASP A 117 -4.84 16.14 -1.41
CA ASP A 117 -5.84 15.42 -0.63
C ASP A 117 -6.06 14.05 -1.30
N ILE A 118 -5.86 12.99 -0.52
CA ILE A 118 -6.04 11.61 -0.97
C ILE A 118 -7.10 10.94 -0.09
N GLY A 119 -7.99 10.15 -0.70
CA GLY A 119 -8.89 9.27 0.04
C GLY A 119 -8.17 7.99 0.47
N SER A 120 -8.75 7.20 1.39
CA SER A 120 -8.19 5.89 1.72
C SER A 120 -8.22 4.99 0.49
N ILE A 121 -7.05 4.63 -0.02
CA ILE A 121 -6.94 4.02 -1.35
C ILE A 121 -5.71 3.14 -1.52
N SER A 122 -5.87 2.05 -2.28
CA SER A 122 -4.72 1.31 -2.81
C SER A 122 -4.39 1.79 -4.22
N ARG A 123 -3.11 2.07 -4.44
CA ARG A 123 -2.59 2.56 -5.74
C ARG A 123 -1.37 1.77 -6.12
N GLN A 124 -1.02 1.77 -7.41
CA GLN A 124 0.32 1.42 -7.89
C GLN A 124 1.22 2.65 -7.84
N LEU A 125 2.53 2.45 -8.00
CA LEU A 125 3.46 3.56 -8.08
C LEU A 125 3.24 4.39 -9.35
N TYR A 126 3.23 3.73 -10.51
CA TYR A 126 3.12 4.37 -11.81
C TYR A 126 2.63 3.40 -12.88
N LYS A 127 1.53 3.74 -13.52
CA LYS A 127 0.94 2.96 -14.62
C LYS A 127 1.77 3.06 -15.90
N GLY A 128 2.22 4.26 -16.24
CA GLY A 128 2.96 4.50 -17.48
C GLY A 128 2.15 4.09 -18.71
N ASN A 129 2.74 3.30 -19.61
CA ASN A 129 2.12 2.82 -20.85
C ASN A 129 1.58 1.38 -20.77
N ASP A 130 1.49 0.79 -19.58
CA ASP A 130 1.04 -0.60 -19.44
C ASP A 130 -0.49 -0.73 -19.63
N GLU A 131 -0.93 -1.33 -20.74
CA GLU A 131 -2.35 -1.45 -21.11
C GLU A 131 -3.14 -2.45 -20.24
N LEU A 132 -2.44 -3.36 -19.55
CA LEU A 132 -3.04 -4.41 -18.72
C LEU A 132 -3.57 -3.89 -17.37
N TYR A 133 -3.06 -2.77 -16.87
CA TYR A 133 -3.37 -2.29 -15.53
C TYR A 133 -4.20 -1.01 -15.60
N ILE A 134 -5.47 -1.12 -15.19
CA ILE A 134 -6.45 -0.04 -15.32
C ILE A 134 -6.34 1.02 -14.21
N ALA A 135 -5.87 0.65 -13.01
CA ALA A 135 -5.78 1.57 -11.87
C ALA A 135 -4.71 2.63 -12.09
N ASP A 136 -5.02 3.90 -11.86
CA ASP A 136 -4.01 4.96 -11.95
C ASP A 136 -2.98 4.83 -10.82
N GLY A 137 -1.74 5.26 -11.09
CA GLY A 137 -0.67 5.28 -10.11
C GLY A 137 -0.52 6.64 -9.41
N ILE A 138 0.18 6.66 -8.28
CA ILE A 138 0.49 7.89 -7.55
C ILE A 138 1.21 8.91 -8.43
N LEU A 139 2.13 8.45 -9.29
CA LEU A 139 2.86 9.33 -10.20
C LEU A 139 2.00 9.81 -11.39
N ASP A 140 0.92 9.12 -11.72
CA ASP A 140 -0.06 9.58 -12.71
C ASP A 140 -0.90 10.73 -12.12
N GLU A 141 -1.36 10.58 -10.86
CA GLU A 141 -2.05 11.65 -10.12
C GLU A 141 -1.15 12.87 -9.92
N PHE A 142 0.14 12.66 -9.60
CA PHE A 142 1.12 13.74 -9.51
C PHE A 142 1.17 14.57 -10.80
N LEU A 143 1.14 13.94 -11.98
CA LEU A 143 1.17 14.65 -13.27
C LEU A 143 -0.11 15.45 -13.54
N LEU A 144 -1.26 14.98 -13.07
CA LEU A 144 -2.52 15.71 -13.20
C LEU A 144 -2.48 17.03 -12.41
N ASP A 145 -1.96 16.98 -11.18
CA ASP A 145 -1.81 18.16 -10.32
C ASP A 145 -0.63 19.04 -10.74
N ASN A 146 0.41 18.44 -11.34
CA ASN A 146 1.67 19.08 -11.70
C ASN A 146 1.99 18.98 -13.19
N PRO A 147 1.17 19.53 -14.10
CA PRO A 147 1.33 19.35 -15.56
C PRO A 147 2.59 20.00 -16.14
N SER A 148 3.33 20.78 -15.34
CA SER A 148 4.63 21.34 -15.73
C SER A 148 5.81 20.43 -15.45
N TRP A 149 5.58 19.33 -14.74
CA TRP A 149 6.53 18.25 -14.52
C TRP A 149 6.27 17.10 -15.49
N SER A 150 7.27 16.24 -15.65
CA SER A 150 7.17 14.99 -16.41
C SER A 150 7.81 13.86 -15.62
N ILE A 151 7.34 12.62 -15.82
CA ILE A 151 7.97 11.44 -15.26
C ILE A 151 9.12 11.01 -16.18
N GLY A 152 10.29 10.83 -15.59
CA GLY A 152 11.48 10.31 -16.26
C GLY A 152 11.57 8.80 -16.13
N VAL A 153 12.65 8.31 -15.53
CA VAL A 153 12.84 6.88 -15.27
C VAL A 153 12.03 6.47 -14.04
N VAL A 154 11.26 5.40 -14.17
CA VAL A 154 10.70 4.62 -13.05
C VAL A 154 11.19 3.19 -13.23
N THR A 155 12.02 2.68 -12.32
CA THR A 155 12.63 1.36 -12.51
C THR A 155 11.63 0.23 -12.28
N GLU A 156 11.82 -0.91 -12.94
CA GLU A 156 10.93 -2.07 -12.78
C GLU A 156 10.88 -2.54 -11.32
N LYS A 157 12.01 -2.57 -10.61
CA LYS A 157 12.06 -2.91 -9.19
C LYS A 157 11.34 -1.92 -8.27
N ALA A 158 11.18 -0.67 -8.71
CA ALA A 158 10.35 0.30 -8.00
C ALA A 158 8.86 -0.03 -8.17
N ARG A 159 8.46 -0.55 -9.34
CA ARG A 159 7.06 -0.86 -9.68
C ARG A 159 6.63 -2.28 -9.30
N LYS A 160 7.55 -3.23 -9.24
CA LYS A 160 7.27 -4.66 -9.10
C LYS A 160 7.97 -5.28 -7.91
N GLU A 161 7.36 -6.32 -7.37
CA GLU A 161 7.93 -7.18 -6.35
C GLU A 161 7.73 -8.65 -6.74
N PHE A 162 8.55 -9.53 -6.19
CA PHE A 162 8.30 -10.96 -6.28
C PHE A 162 7.27 -11.34 -5.24
N GLY A 163 6.22 -12.02 -5.69
CA GLY A 163 5.16 -12.50 -4.84
C GLY A 163 4.63 -13.84 -5.34
N ARG A 164 4.06 -14.60 -4.41
CA ARG A 164 3.27 -15.76 -4.74
C ARG A 164 1.85 -15.29 -5.07
N CYS A 165 1.48 -15.35 -6.34
CA CYS A 165 0.20 -14.84 -6.83
C CYS A 165 -0.60 -15.95 -7.51
N SER A 166 -1.92 -15.79 -7.56
CA SER A 166 -2.74 -16.69 -8.37
C SER A 166 -2.40 -16.52 -9.84
N GLU A 167 -2.18 -17.62 -10.53
CA GLU A 167 -1.95 -17.62 -11.97
C GLU A 167 -3.21 -17.12 -12.68
N GLU A 168 -3.07 -16.04 -13.45
CA GLU A 168 -4.15 -15.42 -14.20
C GLU A 168 -4.09 -15.84 -15.67
N PHE A 169 -5.24 -16.19 -16.21
CA PHE A 169 -5.42 -16.60 -17.59
C PHE A 169 -6.37 -15.63 -18.30
N THR A 170 -6.02 -15.21 -19.51
CA THR A 170 -6.84 -14.34 -20.34
C THR A 170 -7.48 -15.11 -21.49
N ILE A 171 -8.78 -14.96 -21.66
CA ILE A 171 -9.54 -15.49 -22.80
C ILE A 171 -10.21 -14.31 -23.52
N PRO A 172 -9.87 -14.05 -24.80
CA PRO A 172 -10.61 -13.08 -25.59
C PRO A 172 -12.03 -13.62 -25.80
N VAL A 173 -13.03 -12.95 -25.25
CA VAL A 173 -14.44 -13.26 -25.48
C VAL A 173 -14.80 -12.83 -26.90
N MET A 174 -14.49 -11.57 -27.25
CA MET A 174 -14.63 -10.98 -28.57
C MET A 174 -13.51 -9.98 -28.88
N ASN A 175 -12.99 -10.01 -30.10
CA ASN A 175 -11.96 -9.06 -30.58
C ASN A 175 -12.53 -7.74 -31.11
N SER A 176 -13.85 -7.66 -31.24
CA SER A 176 -14.63 -6.46 -31.57
C SER A 176 -16.11 -6.84 -31.52
N LEU A 177 -16.97 -5.96 -31.01
CA LEU A 177 -18.43 -6.13 -31.05
C LEU A 177 -19.07 -4.81 -31.47
N SER A 178 -19.95 -4.82 -32.47
CA SER A 178 -20.72 -3.64 -32.86
C SER A 178 -22.21 -3.95 -32.74
N ILE A 179 -22.91 -3.09 -32.02
CA ILE A 179 -24.36 -3.18 -31.80
C ILE A 179 -24.99 -1.89 -32.29
N GLU A 180 -25.83 -1.98 -33.33
CA GLU A 180 -26.47 -0.81 -33.94
C GLU A 180 -27.43 -0.08 -33.00
N LYS A 181 -28.06 -0.80 -32.06
CA LYS A 181 -28.91 -0.21 -31.03
C LYS A 181 -29.07 -1.16 -29.86
N VAL A 182 -28.59 -0.76 -28.68
CA VAL A 182 -28.75 -1.51 -27.44
C VAL A 182 -30.13 -1.23 -26.83
N THR A 183 -30.79 -2.26 -26.30
CA THR A 183 -32.06 -2.15 -25.56
C THR A 183 -32.04 -3.04 -24.32
N ARG A 184 -32.82 -2.70 -23.29
CA ARG A 184 -32.97 -3.57 -22.11
C ARG A 184 -33.45 -4.99 -22.49
N GLY A 185 -32.92 -5.98 -21.80
CA GLY A 185 -33.14 -7.41 -22.06
C GLY A 185 -32.35 -7.96 -23.26
N MET A 186 -31.52 -7.15 -23.92
CA MET A 186 -30.72 -7.59 -25.06
C MET A 186 -29.51 -8.40 -24.61
N VAL A 187 -29.30 -9.57 -25.22
CA VAL A 187 -28.05 -10.32 -25.06
C VAL A 187 -26.95 -9.58 -25.81
N LEU A 188 -25.97 -9.05 -25.07
CA LEU A 188 -24.80 -8.40 -25.65
C LEU A 188 -23.89 -9.45 -26.30
N TRP A 189 -23.64 -10.54 -25.57
CA TRP A 189 -22.84 -11.65 -26.05
C TRP A 189 -23.13 -12.93 -25.26
N GLU A 190 -22.81 -14.06 -25.87
CA GLU A 190 -22.91 -15.39 -25.27
C GLU A 190 -21.77 -16.27 -25.79
N LYS A 191 -21.09 -16.98 -24.89
CA LYS A 191 -19.95 -17.83 -25.26
C LYS A 191 -19.89 -19.09 -24.41
N SER A 192 -19.54 -20.20 -25.03
CA SER A 192 -19.26 -21.47 -24.37
C SER A 192 -17.75 -21.68 -24.22
N PHE A 193 -17.36 -22.38 -23.15
CA PHE A 193 -15.98 -22.60 -22.74
C PHE A 193 -15.77 -24.07 -22.39
N THR A 194 -14.55 -24.55 -22.62
CA THR A 194 -14.10 -25.89 -22.25
C THR A 194 -12.84 -25.88 -21.38
N GLU A 195 -12.11 -24.77 -21.42
CA GLU A 195 -10.78 -24.56 -20.86
C GLU A 195 -10.82 -23.95 -19.44
N ILE A 196 -11.93 -23.34 -19.03
CA ILE A 196 -12.06 -22.67 -17.73
C ILE A 196 -12.40 -23.72 -16.66
N ASN A 197 -11.36 -24.26 -16.00
CA ASN A 197 -11.49 -25.25 -14.94
C ASN A 197 -10.53 -24.95 -13.78
N PRO A 198 -10.86 -25.32 -12.53
CA PRO A 198 -9.91 -25.23 -11.43
C PRO A 198 -8.75 -26.20 -11.65
N ILE A 199 -7.60 -25.92 -11.05
CA ILE A 199 -6.41 -26.79 -11.18
C ILE A 199 -6.62 -28.17 -10.55
N ASP A 200 -7.42 -28.24 -9.49
CA ASP A 200 -7.81 -29.48 -8.83
C ASP A 200 -9.21 -29.37 -8.19
N ASN A 201 -9.62 -30.42 -7.48
CA ASN A 201 -10.94 -30.50 -6.85
C ASN A 201 -11.06 -29.74 -5.51
N LYS A 202 -9.98 -29.17 -4.98
CA LYS A 202 -9.95 -28.36 -3.76
C LYS A 202 -10.04 -26.86 -4.05
N ASN A 203 -9.71 -26.46 -5.27
CA ASN A 203 -9.64 -25.07 -5.67
C ASN A 203 -10.95 -24.53 -6.27
N VAL A 204 -11.04 -23.21 -6.31
CA VAL A 204 -12.13 -22.43 -6.90
C VAL A 204 -11.62 -21.64 -8.10
N ILE A 205 -12.56 -21.17 -8.92
CA ILE A 205 -12.28 -20.20 -9.98
C ILE A 205 -12.71 -18.83 -9.51
N THR A 206 -11.92 -17.81 -9.85
CA THR A 206 -12.38 -16.42 -9.82
C THR A 206 -12.44 -15.88 -11.24
N LEU A 207 -13.29 -14.88 -11.47
CA LEU A 207 -13.62 -14.40 -12.81
C LEU A 207 -13.65 -12.87 -12.82
N GLN A 208 -13.14 -12.29 -13.90
CA GLN A 208 -13.35 -10.88 -14.24
C GLN A 208 -13.65 -10.74 -15.73
N ILE A 209 -14.44 -9.73 -16.09
CA ILE A 209 -14.80 -9.42 -17.47
C ILE A 209 -14.50 -7.95 -17.74
N HIS A 210 -13.64 -7.71 -18.72
CA HIS A 210 -13.15 -6.40 -19.09
C HIS A 210 -13.72 -6.01 -20.45
N TYR A 211 -14.36 -4.85 -20.51
CA TYR A 211 -14.86 -4.23 -21.73
C TYR A 211 -13.91 -3.08 -22.10
N SER A 212 -13.10 -3.29 -23.13
CA SER A 212 -12.14 -2.31 -23.61
C SER A 212 -12.79 -1.33 -24.58
N ASN A 213 -12.67 -0.03 -24.27
CA ASN A 213 -13.05 1.10 -25.12
C ASN A 213 -14.47 0.97 -25.71
N ILE A 214 -15.47 1.05 -24.83
CA ILE A 214 -16.88 1.11 -25.20
C ILE A 214 -17.14 2.48 -25.82
N LYS A 215 -17.25 2.53 -27.15
CA LYS A 215 -17.57 3.75 -27.91
C LYS A 215 -19.07 3.80 -28.17
N SER A 216 -19.70 4.84 -27.66
CA SER A 216 -21.15 5.04 -27.77
C SER A 216 -21.48 6.18 -28.72
N TYR A 217 -22.45 5.95 -29.60
CA TYR A 217 -22.89 6.86 -30.64
C TYR A 217 -24.40 7.07 -30.59
N ASP A 218 -24.84 8.27 -30.97
CA ASP A 218 -26.25 8.57 -31.19
C ASP A 218 -26.78 7.79 -32.41
N THR A 219 -27.91 7.11 -32.25
CA THR A 219 -28.47 6.21 -33.29
C THR A 219 -29.14 6.95 -34.45
N LEU A 220 -29.44 8.24 -34.33
CA LEU A 220 -30.09 9.03 -35.38
C LEU A 220 -29.07 9.64 -36.36
N ASN A 221 -27.89 10.04 -35.87
CA ASN A 221 -26.90 10.77 -36.67
C ASN A 221 -25.48 10.20 -36.62
N ASN A 222 -25.25 9.07 -35.93
CA ASN A 222 -23.93 8.45 -35.71
C ASN A 222 -22.90 9.41 -35.08
N LYS A 223 -23.35 10.41 -34.31
CA LYS A 223 -22.45 11.30 -33.57
C LYS A 223 -21.84 10.53 -32.40
N PHE A 224 -20.51 10.55 -32.30
CA PHE A 224 -19.79 10.06 -31.14
C PHE A 224 -20.20 10.82 -29.88
N LEU A 225 -20.50 10.07 -28.81
CA LEU A 225 -20.94 10.62 -27.53
C LEU A 225 -19.88 10.47 -26.46
N LYS A 226 -19.37 9.25 -26.27
CA LYS A 226 -18.43 8.90 -25.20
C LYS A 226 -17.64 7.63 -25.50
N GLU A 227 -16.51 7.51 -24.82
CA GLU A 227 -15.66 6.33 -24.79
C GLU A 227 -15.32 6.01 -23.33
N GLU A 228 -15.61 4.79 -22.90
CA GLU A 228 -15.46 4.33 -21.51
C GLU A 228 -14.80 2.95 -21.46
N LYS A 229 -14.29 2.56 -20.29
CA LYS A 229 -13.78 1.21 -20.03
C LYS A 229 -14.47 0.70 -18.78
N GLU A 230 -14.84 -0.58 -18.77
CA GLU A 230 -15.57 -1.18 -17.64
C GLU A 230 -14.94 -2.52 -17.27
N THR A 231 -14.87 -2.81 -15.97
CA THR A 231 -14.37 -4.08 -15.43
C THR A 231 -15.33 -4.61 -14.39
N HIS A 232 -15.84 -5.81 -14.63
CA HIS A 232 -16.79 -6.49 -13.76
C HIS A 232 -16.04 -7.62 -13.04
N ASN A 233 -16.14 -7.70 -11.72
CA ASN A 233 -15.36 -8.63 -10.87
C ASN A 233 -16.13 -9.17 -9.65
N SER A 234 -17.39 -8.80 -9.46
CA SER A 234 -18.28 -9.20 -8.36
C SER A 234 -18.87 -10.61 -8.52
N PHE A 235 -18.09 -11.55 -9.06
CA PHE A 235 -18.50 -12.95 -9.26
C PHE A 235 -18.19 -13.84 -8.04
N GLY A 236 -17.25 -13.41 -7.19
CA GLY A 236 -16.79 -14.18 -6.03
C GLY A 236 -16.12 -15.50 -6.41
N ASN A 237 -16.09 -16.44 -5.45
CA ASN A 237 -15.49 -17.76 -5.65
C ASN A 237 -16.48 -18.72 -6.31
N LEU A 238 -16.08 -19.33 -7.42
CA LEU A 238 -16.87 -20.26 -8.21
C LEU A 238 -16.38 -21.69 -7.98
N HIS A 239 -17.27 -22.60 -7.58
CA HIS A 239 -16.90 -23.93 -7.08
C HIS A 239 -16.36 -24.90 -8.12
N THR A 240 -16.54 -24.61 -9.41
CA THR A 240 -16.14 -25.49 -10.50
C THR A 240 -15.92 -24.69 -11.79
N GLY A 241 -15.54 -25.41 -12.85
CA GLY A 241 -15.36 -24.86 -14.20
C GLY A 241 -16.59 -24.15 -14.76
N ILE A 242 -16.35 -23.27 -15.72
CA ILE A 242 -17.40 -22.54 -16.45
C ILE A 242 -17.57 -23.19 -17.82
N SER A 243 -18.80 -23.56 -18.15
CA SER A 243 -19.15 -24.13 -19.47
C SER A 243 -19.76 -23.09 -20.40
N LYS A 244 -20.43 -22.06 -19.85
CA LYS A 244 -21.09 -21.03 -20.65
C LYS A 244 -21.31 -19.75 -19.85
N ILE A 245 -21.18 -18.60 -20.51
CA ILE A 245 -21.58 -17.29 -19.97
C ILE A 245 -22.47 -16.61 -21.00
N LYS A 246 -23.58 -16.05 -20.52
CA LYS A 246 -24.48 -15.20 -21.30
C LYS A 246 -24.60 -13.84 -20.60
N ALA A 247 -24.24 -12.77 -21.31
CA ALA A 247 -24.29 -11.40 -20.82
C ALA A 247 -25.48 -10.66 -21.43
N THR A 248 -26.40 -10.19 -20.58
CA THR A 248 -27.62 -9.49 -21.00
C THR A 248 -27.61 -8.07 -20.44
N TYR A 249 -27.75 -7.06 -21.30
CA TYR A 249 -27.89 -5.67 -20.87
C TYR A 249 -29.30 -5.44 -20.32
N ASP A 250 -29.40 -5.01 -19.06
CA ASP A 250 -30.68 -4.79 -18.40
C ASP A 250 -30.54 -3.81 -17.21
N GLY A 251 -31.55 -3.76 -16.34
CA GLY A 251 -31.46 -3.15 -15.02
C GLY A 251 -32.32 -3.91 -14.01
N ASN A 252 -32.09 -3.68 -12.73
CA ASN A 252 -32.88 -4.23 -11.64
C ASN A 252 -33.18 -3.15 -10.59
N ASP A 253 -33.73 -3.54 -9.44
CA ASP A 253 -34.09 -2.60 -8.37
C ASP A 253 -32.86 -1.92 -7.73
N THR A 254 -31.67 -2.51 -7.87
CA THR A 254 -30.40 -1.98 -7.35
C THR A 254 -29.70 -1.09 -8.38
N TYR A 255 -29.58 -1.58 -9.61
CA TYR A 255 -28.81 -0.97 -10.68
C TYR A 255 -29.73 -0.54 -11.81
N ARG A 256 -29.77 0.76 -12.09
CA ARG A 256 -30.56 1.30 -13.20
C ARG A 256 -30.06 0.77 -14.54
N TYR A 257 -28.75 0.63 -14.71
CA TYR A 257 -28.07 0.13 -15.90
C TYR A 257 -27.07 -0.94 -15.45
N ALA A 258 -27.17 -2.13 -16.01
CA ALA A 258 -26.40 -3.27 -15.56
C ALA A 258 -26.19 -4.30 -16.68
N VAL A 259 -25.24 -5.20 -16.43
CA VAL A 259 -25.14 -6.46 -17.16
C VAL A 259 -25.53 -7.60 -16.22
N LYS A 260 -26.54 -8.37 -16.63
CA LYS A 260 -26.93 -9.62 -16.03
C LYS A 260 -26.13 -10.76 -16.65
N TYR A 261 -25.32 -11.45 -15.86
CA TYR A 261 -24.58 -12.63 -16.29
C TYR A 261 -25.30 -13.89 -15.83
N GLU A 262 -25.64 -14.75 -16.79
CA GLU A 262 -26.12 -16.11 -16.53
C GLU A 262 -24.95 -17.07 -16.81
N ILE A 263 -24.33 -17.57 -15.74
CA ILE A 263 -23.18 -18.48 -15.82
C ILE A 263 -23.66 -19.91 -15.67
N THR A 264 -23.29 -20.78 -16.61
CA THR A 264 -23.46 -22.23 -16.51
C THR A 264 -22.13 -22.87 -16.15
N PHE A 265 -22.15 -23.71 -15.12
CA PHE A 265 -21.00 -24.42 -14.60
C PHE A 265 -20.80 -25.77 -15.32
N THR A 266 -19.63 -26.39 -15.16
CA THR A 266 -19.31 -27.70 -15.76
C THR A 266 -20.09 -28.86 -15.14
N ASP A 267 -20.61 -28.69 -13.92
CA ASP A 267 -21.50 -29.65 -13.26
C ASP A 267 -22.98 -29.48 -13.66
N GLY A 268 -23.27 -28.54 -14.57
CA GLY A 268 -24.61 -28.25 -15.08
C GLY A 268 -25.45 -27.32 -14.22
N LEU A 269 -24.95 -26.82 -13.09
CA LEU A 269 -25.62 -25.79 -12.31
C LEU A 269 -25.52 -24.42 -13.00
N THR A 270 -26.45 -23.52 -12.69
CA THR A 270 -26.42 -22.14 -13.20
C THR A 270 -26.49 -21.12 -12.08
N LYS A 271 -25.84 -19.97 -12.23
CA LYS A 271 -25.94 -18.84 -11.29
C LYS A 271 -26.02 -17.51 -12.01
N GLU A 272 -26.80 -16.60 -11.43
CA GLU A 272 -27.01 -15.24 -11.94
C GLU A 272 -26.17 -14.23 -11.15
N PHE A 273 -25.54 -13.29 -11.86
CA PHE A 273 -24.78 -12.17 -11.29
C PHE A 273 -25.22 -10.86 -11.93
N TRP A 274 -25.15 -9.77 -11.17
CA TRP A 274 -25.50 -8.42 -11.62
C TRP A 274 -24.38 -7.46 -11.30
N GLU A 275 -23.99 -6.70 -12.30
CA GLU A 275 -22.93 -5.69 -12.22
C GLU A 275 -23.45 -4.39 -12.81
N GLU A 276 -23.22 -3.28 -12.11
CA GLU A 276 -23.49 -1.95 -12.66
C GLU A 276 -22.76 -1.77 -13.99
N PHE A 277 -23.37 -1.05 -14.91
CA PHE A 277 -22.79 -0.81 -16.21
C PHE A 277 -23.12 0.58 -16.73
N THR A 278 -22.31 1.02 -17.69
CA THR A 278 -22.58 2.27 -18.39
C THR A 278 -23.95 2.29 -19.09
N ASN A 279 -24.56 3.48 -19.15
CA ASN A 279 -25.81 3.67 -19.88
C ASN A 279 -25.59 3.57 -21.39
N LEU A 280 -26.16 2.52 -21.99
CA LEU A 280 -26.15 2.23 -23.43
C LEU A 280 -27.56 2.28 -24.05
N ASP A 281 -28.59 2.60 -23.27
CA ASP A 281 -29.98 2.45 -23.69
C ASP A 281 -30.31 3.31 -24.93
N GLY A 282 -30.67 2.64 -26.03
CA GLY A 282 -30.95 3.27 -27.31
C GLY A 282 -29.74 3.78 -28.10
N LEU A 283 -28.52 3.51 -27.64
CA LEU A 283 -27.27 3.93 -28.29
C LEU A 283 -26.73 2.85 -29.24
N LYS A 284 -26.01 3.31 -30.28
CA LYS A 284 -25.13 2.45 -31.08
C LYS A 284 -23.82 2.31 -30.31
N CYS A 285 -23.32 1.09 -30.18
CA CYS A 285 -22.13 0.80 -29.38
C CYS A 285 -21.11 0.00 -30.18
N GLU A 286 -19.84 0.36 -30.04
CA GLU A 286 -18.70 -0.41 -30.53
C GLU A 286 -17.80 -0.74 -29.34
N PHE A 287 -17.52 -2.02 -29.14
CA PHE A 287 -16.58 -2.52 -28.14
C PHE A 287 -15.33 -2.93 -28.89
N ASP A 288 -14.17 -2.34 -28.56
CA ASP A 288 -12.91 -2.69 -29.21
C ASP A 288 -12.51 -4.13 -28.84
N ALA A 289 -12.64 -4.52 -27.58
CA ALA A 289 -12.42 -5.90 -27.14
C ALA A 289 -13.23 -6.22 -25.88
N ILE A 290 -13.58 -7.49 -25.72
CA ILE A 290 -14.13 -8.03 -24.47
C ILE A 290 -13.24 -9.19 -24.06
N ASN A 291 -12.56 -9.05 -22.92
CA ASN A 291 -11.64 -10.04 -22.39
C ASN A 291 -12.16 -10.59 -21.07
N LEU A 292 -12.00 -11.90 -20.90
CA LEU A 292 -12.29 -12.60 -19.66
C LEU A 292 -10.96 -12.96 -19.01
N TYR A 293 -10.81 -12.63 -17.73
CA TYR A 293 -9.69 -13.01 -16.91
C TYR A 293 -10.18 -13.98 -15.85
N TYR A 294 -9.44 -15.06 -15.60
CA TYR A 294 -9.79 -15.99 -14.54
C TYR A 294 -8.55 -16.56 -13.87
N THR A 295 -8.71 -16.95 -12.61
CA THR A 295 -7.70 -17.76 -11.90
C THR A 295 -8.26 -19.16 -11.68
N ASN A 296 -7.39 -20.18 -11.73
CA ASN A 296 -7.77 -21.58 -11.54
C ASN A 296 -7.39 -22.12 -10.14
N GLY A 297 -6.89 -21.25 -9.25
CA GLY A 297 -6.38 -21.61 -7.93
C GLY A 297 -4.93 -22.11 -7.91
N ASN A 298 -4.24 -22.15 -9.06
CA ASN A 298 -2.80 -22.33 -9.09
C ASN A 298 -2.11 -21.07 -8.57
N GLU A 299 -1.04 -21.25 -7.79
CA GLU A 299 -0.22 -20.16 -7.28
C GLU A 299 1.18 -20.29 -7.87
N VAL A 300 1.69 -19.20 -8.41
CA VAL A 300 3.00 -19.13 -9.04
C VAL A 300 3.81 -17.99 -8.44
N ASP A 301 5.12 -18.20 -8.30
CA ASP A 301 6.04 -17.15 -7.92
C ASP A 301 6.38 -16.33 -9.17
N ILE A 302 5.85 -15.11 -9.23
CA ILE A 302 6.04 -14.18 -10.37
C ILE A 302 6.33 -12.77 -9.87
N GLU A 303 6.88 -11.94 -10.74
CA GLU A 303 6.92 -10.50 -10.49
C GLU A 303 5.53 -9.90 -10.73
N ASN A 304 4.97 -9.28 -9.71
CA ASN A 304 3.68 -8.58 -9.76
C ASN A 304 3.85 -7.10 -9.44
N ILE A 305 2.89 -6.28 -9.86
CA ILE A 305 2.91 -4.85 -9.55
C ILE A 305 2.73 -4.63 -8.05
N LYS A 306 3.63 -3.83 -7.47
CA LYS A 306 3.53 -3.31 -6.11
C LYS A 306 2.31 -2.42 -6.03
N MET A 307 1.44 -2.73 -5.09
CA MET A 307 0.37 -1.85 -4.70
C MET A 307 0.43 -1.58 -3.21
N ARG A 308 0.09 -0.36 -2.82
CA ARG A 308 0.20 0.13 -1.44
C ARG A 308 -1.04 0.89 -1.05
N ASN A 309 -1.44 0.70 0.20
CA ASN A 309 -2.49 1.48 0.84
C ASN A 309 -1.92 2.80 1.36
N PHE A 310 -2.67 3.86 1.16
CA PHE A 310 -2.44 5.16 1.77
C PHE A 310 -3.71 5.59 2.50
N ASP A 311 -3.50 6.18 3.67
CA ASP A 311 -4.60 6.70 4.48
C ASP A 311 -5.20 7.96 3.90
N GLU A 312 -6.47 8.17 4.22
CA GLU A 312 -7.13 9.43 3.90
C GLU A 312 -6.46 10.58 4.65
N GLY A 313 -6.11 11.63 3.93
CA GLY A 313 -5.47 12.78 4.54
C GLY A 313 -5.14 13.90 3.56
N SER A 314 -4.73 15.03 4.15
CA SER A 314 -4.18 16.17 3.43
C SER A 314 -2.68 16.21 3.66
N TYR A 315 -1.92 16.09 2.58
CA TYR A 315 -0.47 16.05 2.58
C TYR A 315 0.10 17.20 1.74
N HIS A 316 1.40 17.45 1.85
CA HIS A 316 2.12 18.19 0.81
C HIS A 316 2.71 17.20 -0.18
N TRP A 317 2.57 17.43 -1.49
CA TRP A 317 3.05 16.48 -2.52
C TRP A 317 4.50 16.04 -2.29
N ILE A 318 5.39 16.97 -2.00
CA ILE A 318 6.81 16.67 -1.75
C ILE A 318 7.04 15.81 -0.51
N ASP A 319 6.32 16.07 0.58
CA ASP A 319 6.38 15.27 1.81
C ASP A 319 5.76 13.90 1.58
N PHE A 320 4.61 13.84 0.92
CA PHE A 320 3.92 12.60 0.58
C PHE A 320 4.82 11.69 -0.26
N LEU A 321 5.45 12.23 -1.31
CA LEU A 321 6.42 11.47 -2.10
C LEU A 321 7.61 11.03 -1.26
N ARG A 322 8.30 11.95 -0.58
CA ARG A 322 9.57 11.65 0.09
C ARG A 322 9.43 10.78 1.34
N LYS A 323 8.32 10.88 2.07
CA LYS A 323 8.08 10.16 3.33
C LYS A 323 7.18 8.96 3.10
N ASN A 324 5.93 9.18 2.69
CA ASN A 324 4.94 8.10 2.59
C ASN A 324 5.21 7.15 1.41
N VAL A 325 5.39 7.69 0.20
CA VAL A 325 5.52 6.86 -1.01
C VAL A 325 6.90 6.21 -1.07
N SER A 326 7.98 6.94 -0.73
CA SER A 326 9.33 6.37 -0.62
C SER A 326 9.38 5.18 0.32
N GLU A 327 8.77 5.30 1.50
CA GLU A 327 8.72 4.24 2.51
C GLU A 327 7.88 3.05 2.02
N ALA A 328 6.65 3.31 1.55
CA ALA A 328 5.74 2.26 1.12
C ALA A 328 6.31 1.42 -0.04
N TYR A 329 6.99 2.06 -1.01
CA TYR A 329 7.49 1.37 -2.20
C TYR A 329 8.97 0.95 -2.13
N ASP A 330 9.70 1.38 -1.10
CA ASP A 330 11.15 1.27 -0.97
C ASP A 330 11.88 1.95 -2.14
N VAL A 331 11.54 3.22 -2.38
CA VAL A 331 12.00 3.99 -3.53
C VAL A 331 12.61 5.33 -3.14
N VAL A 332 13.38 5.89 -4.07
CA VAL A 332 13.99 7.21 -3.98
C VAL A 332 13.53 8.07 -5.14
N PHE A 333 13.08 9.29 -4.82
CA PHE A 333 12.72 10.30 -5.80
C PHE A 333 13.90 11.24 -6.10
N ILE A 334 14.22 11.40 -7.39
CA ILE A 334 15.24 12.34 -7.87
C ILE A 334 14.59 13.38 -8.77
N PHE A 335 14.67 14.64 -8.33
CA PHE A 335 14.12 15.78 -9.05
C PHE A 335 15.20 16.41 -9.95
N ASP A 336 14.98 16.37 -11.26
CA ASP A 336 15.65 17.27 -12.20
C ASP A 336 14.92 18.62 -12.18
N ASN A 337 15.39 19.49 -11.30
CA ASN A 337 14.82 20.81 -11.05
C ASN A 337 14.88 21.78 -12.23
N TYR A 338 15.78 21.53 -13.18
CA TYR A 338 15.95 22.38 -14.35
C TYR A 338 14.93 22.01 -15.42
N ASN A 339 14.91 20.73 -15.82
CA ASN A 339 14.00 20.19 -16.84
C ASN A 339 12.61 19.83 -16.30
N ARG A 340 12.42 19.82 -14.97
CA ARG A 340 11.19 19.41 -14.28
C ARG A 340 10.84 17.95 -14.54
N ILE A 341 11.83 17.08 -14.36
CA ILE A 341 11.67 15.64 -14.53
C ILE A 341 11.76 14.98 -13.16
N LEU A 342 10.73 14.21 -12.78
CA LEU A 342 10.75 13.37 -11.59
C LEU A 342 11.16 11.95 -11.98
N ASN A 343 12.25 11.46 -11.41
CA ASN A 343 12.68 10.07 -11.56
C ASN A 343 12.46 9.32 -10.25
N CYS A 344 12.20 8.02 -10.35
CA CYS A 344 11.96 7.12 -9.23
C CYS A 344 12.77 5.83 -9.42
N TYR A 345 13.55 5.46 -8.41
CA TYR A 345 14.40 4.28 -8.42
C TYR A 345 14.12 3.43 -7.18
N ALA A 346 14.19 2.11 -7.28
CA ALA A 346 14.26 1.28 -6.08
C ALA A 346 15.50 1.67 -5.27
N LEU A 347 15.40 1.69 -3.94
CA LEU A 347 16.49 2.18 -3.08
C LEU A 347 17.81 1.44 -3.32
N GLU A 348 17.77 0.14 -3.54
CA GLU A 348 18.95 -0.69 -3.81
C GLU A 348 19.65 -0.37 -5.15
N GLU A 349 18.95 0.30 -6.07
CA GLU A 349 19.49 0.76 -7.36
C GLU A 349 20.08 2.18 -7.24
N VAL A 350 20.07 2.75 -6.03
CA VAL A 350 20.55 4.10 -5.77
C VAL A 350 22.04 4.12 -5.48
N GLY A 351 22.77 4.92 -6.26
CA GLY A 351 24.19 5.21 -6.08
C GLY A 351 25.12 4.26 -6.82
N GLU A 352 26.26 4.79 -7.25
CA GLU A 352 27.36 4.04 -7.85
C GLU A 352 28.61 4.13 -6.94
N ASN A 353 29.52 3.17 -7.04
CA ASN A 353 30.83 3.30 -6.40
C ASN A 353 31.79 3.99 -7.36
N ASN A 354 32.13 5.25 -7.07
CA ASN A 354 32.99 6.07 -7.93
C ASN A 354 34.50 5.79 -7.76
N GLY A 355 34.87 4.81 -6.92
CA GLY A 355 36.26 4.43 -6.66
C GLY A 355 37.03 5.41 -5.76
N LEU A 356 36.35 6.38 -5.14
CA LEU A 356 36.97 7.29 -4.19
C LEU A 356 37.28 6.55 -2.89
N ILE A 357 38.54 6.59 -2.48
CA ILE A 357 39.04 6.02 -1.23
C ILE A 357 39.44 7.17 -0.30
N LEU A 358 38.85 7.19 0.90
CA LEU A 358 39.12 8.16 1.95
C LEU A 358 40.01 7.51 3.00
N SER A 359 41.15 8.12 3.31
CA SER A 359 42.06 7.64 4.35
C SER A 359 42.80 8.82 4.99
N TYR A 360 43.38 8.64 6.18
CA TYR A 360 44.23 9.68 6.78
C TYR A 360 45.47 10.01 5.91
N GLU A 361 45.83 9.11 4.99
CA GLU A 361 46.88 9.34 4.00
C GLU A 361 46.37 10.17 2.80
N ASN A 362 45.06 10.15 2.54
CA ASN A 362 44.40 10.78 1.38
C ASN A 362 43.18 11.63 1.77
N PHE A 363 43.30 12.95 1.66
CA PHE A 363 42.22 13.95 1.77
C PHE A 363 41.55 14.09 3.14
N VAL A 364 41.61 13.10 4.03
CA VAL A 364 40.95 13.12 5.35
C VAL A 364 41.84 13.80 6.39
N LYS A 365 41.35 14.89 6.99
CA LYS A 365 42.02 15.56 8.12
C LYS A 365 41.56 14.99 9.46
N SER A 366 40.26 14.73 9.59
CA SER A 366 39.64 14.21 10.79
C SER A 366 38.33 13.52 10.45
N ILE A 367 38.07 12.41 11.13
CA ILE A 367 36.82 11.64 11.08
C ILE A 367 36.18 11.80 12.46
N ASN A 368 34.94 12.28 12.48
CA ASN A 368 34.10 12.25 13.68
C ASN A 368 33.06 11.14 13.50
N GLN A 369 33.09 10.15 14.38
CA GLN A 369 32.19 8.99 14.36
C GLN A 369 31.15 9.14 15.46
N ASN A 370 29.87 9.09 15.09
CA ASN A 370 28.75 9.12 16.01
C ASN A 370 28.03 7.77 16.01
N LEU A 371 28.37 6.92 16.99
CA LEU A 371 27.85 5.55 17.13
C LEU A 371 26.41 5.58 17.69
N GLN A 372 25.43 5.12 16.91
CA GLN A 372 24.01 5.11 17.31
C GLN A 372 23.63 3.78 17.99
N TYR A 373 24.11 3.55 19.22
CA TYR A 373 23.76 2.32 19.96
C TYR A 373 22.25 2.16 20.22
N SER A 374 21.51 3.27 20.30
CA SER A 374 20.05 3.26 20.46
C SER A 374 19.30 2.63 19.29
N ASP A 375 19.93 2.55 18.11
CA ASP A 375 19.29 2.01 16.90
C ASP A 375 19.32 0.48 16.86
N ILE A 376 20.13 -0.15 17.72
CA ILE A 376 20.35 -1.59 17.70
C ILE A 376 19.11 -2.28 18.24
N CYS A 377 18.49 -3.11 17.40
CA CYS A 377 17.33 -3.92 17.77
C CYS A 377 17.60 -5.38 17.47
N ASN A 378 17.23 -6.23 18.43
CA ASN A 378 17.28 -7.69 18.32
C ASN A 378 15.90 -8.34 18.54
N LYS A 379 14.88 -7.55 18.87
CA LYS A 379 13.48 -7.97 18.95
C LYS A 379 12.55 -6.92 18.33
N LEU A 380 11.98 -7.24 17.17
CA LEU A 380 11.06 -6.36 16.44
C LEU A 380 9.63 -6.87 16.57
N TYR A 381 8.76 -6.14 17.27
CA TYR A 381 7.32 -6.34 17.22
C TYR A 381 6.76 -5.71 15.95
N VAL A 382 5.88 -6.43 15.25
CA VAL A 382 5.29 -5.96 14.00
C VAL A 382 3.78 -5.86 14.15
N LYS A 383 3.25 -4.66 13.93
CA LYS A 383 1.82 -4.35 13.93
C LYS A 383 1.42 -3.89 12.54
N SER A 384 0.28 -4.36 12.07
CA SER A 384 -0.33 -3.88 10.83
C SER A 384 -1.83 -4.05 10.93
N ASP A 385 -2.58 -3.10 10.38
CA ASP A 385 -4.03 -3.20 10.26
C ASP A 385 -4.44 -4.11 9.10
N ASN A 386 -3.54 -4.34 8.13
CA ASN A 386 -3.82 -5.07 6.89
C ASN A 386 -3.27 -6.50 6.89
N ALA A 387 -2.28 -6.82 7.72
CA ALA A 387 -1.57 -8.10 7.72
C ALA A 387 -1.05 -8.50 9.12
N ASN A 388 -0.62 -9.75 9.29
CA ASN A 388 -0.03 -10.26 10.53
C ASN A 388 1.14 -11.22 10.24
N ILE A 389 2.30 -10.99 10.85
CA ILE A 389 3.47 -11.83 10.61
C ILE A 389 3.39 -13.24 11.22
N SER A 390 2.51 -13.49 12.19
CA SER A 390 2.49 -14.76 12.94
C SER A 390 2.27 -16.01 12.07
N GLU A 391 1.62 -15.86 10.92
CA GLU A 391 1.40 -16.95 9.95
C GLU A 391 2.59 -17.28 9.07
N GLU A 392 3.53 -16.36 8.95
CA GLU A 392 4.73 -16.53 8.12
C GLU A 392 5.96 -16.74 9.00
N ASN A 393 5.91 -16.17 10.21
CA ASN A 393 6.92 -16.35 11.23
C ASN A 393 6.96 -17.83 11.69
N PRO A 394 8.12 -18.51 11.57
CA PRO A 394 8.27 -19.89 12.02
C PRO A 394 7.93 -20.09 13.50
N THR A 395 8.13 -19.06 14.34
CA THR A 395 7.82 -19.14 15.77
C THR A 395 6.37 -18.77 16.10
N GLY A 396 5.54 -18.44 15.11
CA GLY A 396 4.14 -18.05 15.32
C GLY A 396 3.93 -16.74 16.08
N ASN A 397 5.00 -15.98 16.33
CA ASN A 397 4.94 -14.73 17.10
C ASN A 397 4.64 -13.52 16.22
N ASP A 398 4.09 -12.48 16.83
CA ASP A 398 3.97 -11.13 16.29
C ASP A 398 5.29 -10.34 16.37
N TYR A 399 6.37 -10.99 16.78
CA TYR A 399 7.72 -10.42 16.82
C TYR A 399 8.77 -11.35 16.20
N ILE A 400 9.85 -10.75 15.73
CA ILE A 400 11.02 -11.43 15.15
C ILE A 400 12.22 -11.22 16.09
N LEU A 401 13.02 -12.28 16.28
CA LEU A 401 14.25 -12.24 17.07
C LEU A 401 15.46 -12.42 16.16
N ASP A 402 16.49 -11.60 16.39
CA ASP A 402 17.79 -11.76 15.76
C ASP A 402 18.88 -11.21 16.68
N TYR A 403 19.74 -12.09 17.21
CA TYR A 403 20.83 -11.70 18.11
C TYR A 403 22.21 -11.69 17.43
N THR A 404 22.26 -11.71 16.09
CA THR A 404 23.51 -11.76 15.32
C THR A 404 24.54 -10.70 15.77
N TYR A 405 24.13 -9.46 16.03
CA TYR A 405 25.04 -8.42 16.53
C TYR A 405 25.69 -8.79 17.88
N TYR A 406 24.90 -9.28 18.83
CA TYR A 406 25.38 -9.62 20.18
C TYR A 406 26.32 -10.84 20.14
N ILE A 407 26.01 -11.82 19.27
CA ILE A 407 26.85 -12.99 19.04
C ILE A 407 28.21 -12.57 18.46
N ASN A 408 28.21 -11.78 17.38
CA ASN A 408 29.43 -11.39 16.68
C ASN A 408 30.35 -10.49 17.53
N ASN A 409 29.78 -9.74 18.48
CA ASN A 409 30.52 -8.85 19.38
C ASN A 409 30.84 -9.48 20.74
N GLY A 410 30.56 -10.78 20.94
CA GLY A 410 30.87 -11.48 22.20
C GLY A 410 30.12 -10.96 23.42
N LEU A 411 28.90 -10.44 23.22
CA LEU A 411 28.05 -9.85 24.25
C LEU A 411 27.13 -10.86 24.95
N MET A 412 27.31 -12.16 24.67
CA MET A 412 26.61 -13.26 25.31
C MET A 412 27.58 -14.10 26.13
N SER A 413 27.11 -14.65 27.26
CA SER A 413 27.83 -15.71 27.95
C SER A 413 28.00 -16.95 27.06
N GLU A 414 29.05 -17.75 27.29
CA GLU A 414 29.26 -18.99 26.55
C GLU A 414 28.09 -19.97 26.71
N GLU A 415 27.44 -19.97 27.88
CA GLU A 415 26.26 -20.78 28.17
C GLU A 415 25.04 -20.31 27.36
N LEU A 416 24.79 -19.00 27.30
CA LEU A 416 23.71 -18.43 26.49
C LEU A 416 23.94 -18.65 25.00
N LEU A 417 25.17 -18.44 24.51
CA LEU A 417 25.52 -18.71 23.11
C LEU A 417 25.28 -20.19 22.76
N THR A 418 25.65 -21.11 23.65
CA THR A 418 25.39 -22.54 23.46
C THR A 418 23.91 -22.86 23.42
N ALA A 419 23.10 -22.26 24.30
CA ALA A 419 21.64 -22.41 24.30
C ALA A 419 21.01 -21.82 23.04
N TRP A 420 21.44 -20.63 22.61
CA TRP A 420 20.97 -19.99 21.38
C TRP A 420 21.28 -20.83 20.13
N ASN A 421 22.46 -21.43 20.05
CA ASN A 421 22.82 -22.33 18.96
C ASN A 421 21.96 -23.61 18.95
N ARG A 422 21.64 -24.17 20.14
CA ARG A 422 20.68 -25.29 20.26
C ARG A 422 19.29 -24.88 19.79
N TYR A 423 18.84 -23.68 20.17
CA TYR A 423 17.54 -23.14 19.76
C TYR A 423 17.46 -22.91 18.25
N THR A 424 18.47 -22.27 17.66
CA THR A 424 18.53 -22.02 16.21
C THR A 424 18.49 -23.34 15.45
N LYS A 425 19.22 -24.36 15.90
CA LYS A 425 19.17 -25.70 15.31
C LYS A 425 17.81 -26.40 15.45
N LEU A 426 17.09 -26.18 16.56
CA LEU A 426 15.72 -26.69 16.74
C LEU A 426 14.77 -26.07 15.71
N LEU A 427 14.94 -24.78 15.39
CA LEU A 427 14.17 -24.06 14.39
C LEU A 427 14.54 -24.51 12.96
N GLU A 428 15.83 -24.58 12.63
CA GLU A 428 16.33 -24.95 11.29
C GLU A 428 16.12 -26.44 10.93
N GLY A 429 15.76 -27.29 11.90
CA GLY A 429 15.53 -28.73 11.70
C GLY A 429 14.15 -29.09 11.13
N ASP A 430 13.73 -30.34 11.36
CA ASP A 430 12.44 -30.88 10.90
C ASP A 430 11.24 -30.05 11.42
N THR A 431 11.40 -29.35 12.55
CA THR A 431 10.35 -28.53 13.19
C THR A 431 9.72 -27.49 12.26
N GLN A 432 10.53 -26.67 11.58
CA GLN A 432 10.01 -25.62 10.69
C GLN A 432 9.38 -26.25 9.46
N THR A 433 9.99 -27.30 8.92
CA THR A 433 9.45 -28.05 7.78
C THR A 433 8.09 -28.66 8.12
N ASP A 434 7.95 -29.33 9.26
CA ASP A 434 6.70 -29.92 9.73
C ASP A 434 5.59 -28.88 9.90
N ILE A 435 5.90 -27.72 10.50
CA ILE A 435 4.94 -26.62 10.67
C ILE A 435 4.50 -26.08 9.31
N LEU A 436 5.44 -25.89 8.38
CA LEU A 436 5.13 -25.41 7.04
C LEU A 436 4.26 -26.41 6.26
N GLU A 437 4.57 -27.71 6.32
CA GLU A 437 3.76 -28.76 5.69
C GLU A 437 2.33 -28.79 6.25
N LYS A 438 2.18 -28.65 7.57
CA LYS A 438 0.87 -28.62 8.23
C LYS A 438 0.08 -27.35 7.92
N ARG A 439 0.76 -26.19 7.79
CA ARG A 439 0.14 -24.95 7.30
C ARG A 439 -0.34 -25.07 5.86
N LEU A 440 0.42 -25.74 4.99
CA LEU A 440 0.00 -26.02 3.60
C LEU A 440 -1.22 -26.95 3.57
N GLU A 441 -1.25 -27.97 4.42
CA GLU A 441 -2.41 -28.87 4.55
C GLU A 441 -3.66 -28.13 5.04
N LEU A 442 -3.52 -27.31 6.08
CA LEU A 442 -4.57 -26.45 6.63
C LEU A 442 -5.13 -25.51 5.56
N ASN A 443 -4.25 -24.85 4.81
CA ASN A 443 -4.61 -24.00 3.68
C ASN A 443 -5.41 -24.81 2.65
N GLY A 444 -4.96 -26.01 2.29
CA GLY A 444 -5.67 -26.94 1.40
C GLY A 444 -7.12 -27.23 1.82
N TYR A 445 -7.37 -27.46 3.12
CA TYR A 445 -8.72 -27.67 3.64
C TYR A 445 -9.55 -26.38 3.65
N ASN A 446 -8.94 -25.23 3.92
CA ASN A 446 -9.60 -23.93 3.81
C ASN A 446 -10.06 -23.65 2.36
N LYS A 447 -9.22 -23.93 1.35
CA LYS A 447 -9.62 -23.83 -0.08
C LYS A 447 -10.85 -24.68 -0.35
N TYR A 448 -10.80 -25.94 0.09
CA TYR A 448 -11.85 -26.92 -0.17
C TYR A 448 -13.16 -26.56 0.52
N LYS A 449 -13.11 -26.01 1.74
CA LYS A 449 -14.29 -25.49 2.44
C LYS A 449 -14.94 -24.34 1.67
N ILE A 450 -14.15 -23.39 1.15
CA ILE A 450 -14.67 -22.27 0.34
C ILE A 450 -15.36 -22.80 -0.92
N LYS A 451 -14.76 -23.79 -1.59
CA LYS A 451 -15.37 -24.47 -2.73
C LYS A 451 -16.73 -25.07 -2.37
N LEU A 452 -16.79 -25.86 -1.29
CA LEU A 452 -18.02 -26.50 -0.83
C LEU A 452 -19.10 -25.48 -0.44
N GLU A 453 -18.72 -24.37 0.22
CA GLU A 453 -19.63 -23.27 0.55
C GLU A 453 -20.20 -22.60 -0.71
N SER A 454 -19.39 -22.38 -1.75
CA SER A 454 -19.85 -21.86 -3.04
C SER A 454 -20.79 -22.83 -3.78
N GLU A 455 -20.46 -24.13 -3.78
CA GLU A 455 -21.29 -25.18 -4.39
C GLU A 455 -22.64 -25.28 -3.67
N LYS A 456 -22.64 -25.21 -2.34
CA LYS A 456 -23.84 -25.18 -1.50
C LYS A 456 -24.75 -24.01 -1.90
N THR A 457 -24.23 -22.78 -1.95
CA THR A 457 -25.03 -21.59 -2.32
C THR A 457 -25.63 -21.74 -3.72
N THR A 458 -24.84 -22.19 -4.68
CA THR A 458 -25.30 -22.41 -6.06
C THR A 458 -26.43 -23.46 -6.10
N LEU A 459 -26.29 -24.57 -5.38
CA LEU A 459 -27.34 -25.59 -5.29
C LEU A 459 -28.62 -25.06 -4.67
N GLU A 460 -28.53 -24.31 -3.57
CA GLU A 460 -29.69 -23.71 -2.91
C GLU A 460 -30.46 -22.76 -3.86
N GLU A 461 -29.76 -21.94 -4.64
CA GLU A 461 -30.36 -21.05 -5.64
C GLU A 461 -31.06 -21.84 -6.77
N ASN A 462 -30.41 -22.88 -7.28
CA ASN A 462 -30.99 -23.74 -8.32
C ASN A 462 -32.24 -24.47 -7.81
N ILE A 463 -32.21 -25.00 -6.58
CA ILE A 463 -33.37 -25.64 -5.95
C ILE A 463 -34.53 -24.63 -5.85
N ARG A 464 -34.27 -23.42 -5.34
CA ARG A 464 -35.30 -22.37 -5.24
C ARG A 464 -35.89 -22.03 -6.62
N GLY A 465 -35.05 -21.90 -7.65
CA GLY A 465 -35.51 -21.66 -9.03
C GLY A 465 -36.42 -22.77 -9.54
N LEU A 466 -36.03 -24.03 -9.35
CA LEU A 466 -36.85 -25.19 -9.72
C LEU A 466 -38.16 -25.25 -8.92
N GLU A 467 -38.16 -24.88 -7.65
CA GLU A 467 -39.37 -24.83 -6.81
C GLU A 467 -40.38 -23.79 -7.29
N VAL A 468 -39.90 -22.61 -7.73
CA VAL A 468 -40.75 -21.58 -8.34
C VAL A 468 -41.39 -22.10 -9.63
N ILE A 469 -40.58 -22.72 -10.51
CA ILE A 469 -41.08 -23.30 -11.77
C ILE A 469 -42.07 -24.44 -11.49
N ARG A 470 -41.76 -25.34 -10.56
CA ARG A 470 -42.66 -26.43 -10.14
C ARG A 470 -44.00 -25.87 -9.64
N SER A 471 -43.96 -24.81 -8.83
CA SER A 471 -45.16 -24.15 -8.33
C SER A 471 -46.03 -23.55 -9.43
N ALA A 472 -45.42 -23.07 -10.53
CA ALA A 472 -46.16 -22.62 -11.70
C ALA A 472 -46.83 -23.79 -12.44
N TYR A 473 -46.14 -24.93 -12.62
CA TYR A 473 -46.71 -26.12 -13.27
C TYR A 473 -47.81 -26.80 -12.46
N ILE A 474 -47.75 -26.73 -11.12
CA ILE A 474 -48.85 -27.17 -10.25
C ILE A 474 -50.12 -26.36 -10.56
N LYS A 475 -49.98 -25.04 -10.78
CA LYS A 475 -51.11 -24.17 -11.13
C LYS A 475 -51.65 -24.43 -12.54
N SER A 476 -50.82 -24.94 -13.44
CA SER A 476 -51.20 -25.26 -14.82
C SER A 476 -51.60 -26.73 -15.03
N GLU A 477 -51.78 -27.50 -13.96
CA GLU A 477 -52.22 -28.92 -13.97
C GLU A 477 -51.36 -29.88 -14.83
N SER A 478 -50.05 -29.62 -14.99
CA SER A 478 -49.13 -30.54 -15.70
C SER A 478 -48.47 -31.55 -14.76
N GLU A 479 -49.09 -32.72 -14.60
CA GLU A 479 -48.63 -33.75 -13.64
C GLU A 479 -47.25 -34.34 -14.00
N SER A 480 -46.94 -34.49 -15.29
CA SER A 480 -45.64 -35.03 -15.75
C SER A 480 -44.46 -34.10 -15.44
N ASP A 481 -44.65 -32.78 -15.60
CA ASP A 481 -43.59 -31.79 -15.34
C ASP A 481 -43.36 -31.63 -13.83
N VAL A 482 -44.42 -31.66 -13.03
CA VAL A 482 -44.31 -31.61 -11.56
C VAL A 482 -43.52 -32.81 -11.05
N LYS A 483 -43.77 -34.02 -11.58
CA LYS A 483 -43.02 -35.21 -11.20
C LYS A 483 -41.53 -35.10 -11.57
N ARG A 484 -41.23 -34.74 -12.82
CA ARG A 484 -39.85 -34.56 -13.31
C ARG A 484 -39.07 -33.54 -12.47
N LEU A 485 -39.67 -32.37 -12.20
CA LEU A 485 -39.03 -31.32 -11.40
C LEU A 485 -38.86 -31.74 -9.94
N SER A 486 -39.78 -32.52 -9.37
CA SER A 486 -39.65 -33.04 -8.00
C SER A 486 -38.51 -34.05 -7.88
N GLU A 487 -38.34 -34.93 -8.87
CA GLU A 487 -37.21 -35.86 -8.92
C GLU A 487 -35.87 -35.10 -9.03
N GLU A 488 -35.80 -34.07 -9.87
CA GLU A 488 -34.60 -33.23 -10.00
C GLU A 488 -34.28 -32.45 -8.72
N ILE A 489 -35.30 -31.89 -8.06
CA ILE A 489 -35.13 -31.19 -6.77
C ILE A 489 -34.61 -32.16 -5.70
N ASN A 490 -35.18 -33.36 -5.59
CA ASN A 490 -34.74 -34.35 -4.62
C ASN A 490 -33.27 -34.77 -4.83
N GLN A 491 -32.86 -35.00 -6.09
CA GLN A 491 -31.46 -35.31 -6.41
C GLN A 491 -30.50 -34.19 -5.99
N LYS A 492 -30.89 -32.92 -6.22
CA LYS A 492 -30.08 -31.77 -5.79
C LYS A 492 -30.07 -31.61 -4.26
N GLN A 493 -31.18 -31.92 -3.58
CA GLN A 493 -31.26 -31.94 -2.11
C GLN A 493 -30.36 -33.02 -1.50
N ASP A 494 -30.32 -34.23 -2.08
CA ASP A 494 -29.42 -35.30 -1.65
C ASP A 494 -27.94 -34.89 -1.78
N LYS A 495 -27.59 -34.25 -2.91
CA LYS A 495 -26.24 -33.68 -3.12
C LYS A 495 -25.91 -32.60 -2.09
N LEU A 496 -26.87 -31.71 -1.80
CA LEU A 496 -26.73 -30.66 -0.78
C LEU A 496 -26.48 -31.26 0.61
N THR A 497 -27.19 -32.34 0.99
CA THR A 497 -26.95 -33.05 2.26
C THR A 497 -25.53 -33.64 2.32
N SER A 498 -25.02 -34.22 1.22
CA SER A 498 -23.63 -34.69 1.17
C SER A 498 -22.63 -33.56 1.38
N ILE A 499 -22.81 -32.43 0.70
CA ILE A 499 -21.91 -31.26 0.81
C ILE A 499 -21.90 -30.72 2.25
N LEU A 500 -23.05 -30.66 2.92
CA LEU A 500 -23.13 -30.21 4.32
C LEU A 500 -22.35 -31.13 5.27
N ARG A 501 -22.34 -32.45 5.02
CA ARG A 501 -21.50 -33.40 5.75
C ARG A 501 -20.02 -33.15 5.46
N ASP A 502 -19.64 -32.99 4.20
CA ASP A 502 -18.24 -32.77 3.79
C ASP A 502 -17.70 -31.43 4.36
N ILE A 503 -18.54 -30.39 4.46
CA ILE A 503 -18.20 -29.13 5.14
C ILE A 503 -17.90 -29.36 6.63
N THR A 504 -18.65 -30.25 7.27
CA THR A 504 -18.48 -30.56 8.70
C THR A 504 -17.15 -31.29 8.91
N GLU A 505 -16.86 -32.32 8.09
CA GLU A 505 -15.57 -33.02 8.09
C GLU A 505 -14.39 -32.08 7.81
N CYS A 506 -14.53 -31.13 6.87
CA CYS A 506 -13.49 -30.12 6.63
C CYS A 506 -13.23 -29.24 7.84
N LYS A 507 -14.29 -28.83 8.58
CA LYS A 507 -14.14 -28.01 9.78
C LYS A 507 -13.42 -28.76 10.90
N ASP A 508 -13.70 -30.05 11.05
CA ASP A 508 -13.03 -30.90 12.04
C ASP A 508 -11.54 -31.04 11.72
N ASN A 509 -11.18 -31.32 10.46
CA ASN A 509 -9.77 -31.37 10.03
C ASN A 509 -9.03 -30.03 10.21
N ILE A 510 -9.70 -28.90 9.93
CA ILE A 510 -9.14 -27.56 10.16
C ILE A 510 -8.82 -27.37 11.65
N ALA A 511 -9.77 -27.70 12.53
CA ALA A 511 -9.59 -27.56 13.98
C ALA A 511 -8.44 -28.43 14.51
N GLU A 512 -8.35 -29.69 14.06
CA GLU A 512 -7.26 -30.59 14.45
C GLU A 512 -5.87 -30.07 14.03
N LEU A 513 -5.76 -29.52 12.82
CA LEU A 513 -4.52 -28.92 12.32
C LEU A 513 -4.16 -27.63 13.07
N ASP A 514 -5.14 -26.76 13.33
CA ASP A 514 -4.95 -25.53 14.10
C ASP A 514 -4.45 -25.83 15.52
N ASP A 515 -5.04 -26.84 16.18
CA ASP A 515 -4.62 -27.28 17.51
C ASP A 515 -3.19 -27.83 17.48
N TRP A 516 -2.87 -28.70 16.52
CA TRP A 516 -1.53 -29.25 16.37
C TRP A 516 -0.47 -28.16 16.12
N ILE A 517 -0.75 -27.22 15.20
CA ILE A 517 0.15 -26.10 14.89
C ILE A 517 0.35 -25.25 16.14
N SER A 518 -0.73 -24.92 16.84
CA SER A 518 -0.69 -24.13 18.07
C SER A 518 0.14 -24.78 19.17
N GLU A 519 0.00 -26.10 19.37
CA GLU A 519 0.80 -26.85 20.35
C GLU A 519 2.27 -26.91 19.95
N LYS A 520 2.56 -27.17 18.67
CA LYS A 520 3.93 -27.23 18.15
C LYS A 520 4.62 -25.87 18.28
N VAL A 521 3.95 -24.79 17.90
CA VAL A 521 4.41 -23.40 18.07
C VAL A 521 4.67 -23.06 19.54
N LYS A 522 3.79 -23.48 20.46
CA LYS A 522 4.00 -23.31 21.91
C LYS A 522 5.22 -24.07 22.42
N SER A 523 5.57 -25.21 21.82
CA SER A 523 6.72 -26.02 22.23
C SER A 523 8.07 -25.44 21.82
N ILE A 524 8.08 -24.48 20.88
CA ILE A 524 9.30 -23.87 20.31
C ILE A 524 9.46 -22.40 20.71
N GLN A 525 8.64 -21.90 21.64
CA GLN A 525 8.86 -20.59 22.23
C GLN A 525 10.14 -20.60 23.04
N VAL A 526 10.86 -19.48 23.10
CA VAL A 526 12.14 -19.37 23.80
C VAL A 526 12.01 -19.84 25.26
N GLU A 527 10.89 -19.55 25.92
CA GLU A 527 10.62 -19.90 27.31
C GLU A 527 10.30 -21.38 27.55
N THR A 528 9.91 -22.12 26.51
CA THR A 528 9.41 -23.50 26.62
C THR A 528 10.22 -24.50 25.80
N ALA A 529 11.14 -24.02 24.95
CA ALA A 529 11.89 -24.84 24.00
C ALA A 529 12.73 -25.92 24.68
N ARG A 530 12.63 -27.13 24.14
CA ARG A 530 13.32 -28.34 24.61
C ARG A 530 13.89 -29.11 23.43
N ASP A 531 15.05 -29.72 23.63
CA ASP A 531 15.66 -30.67 22.70
C ASP A 531 15.94 -32.02 23.40
N ASP A 532 16.65 -32.93 22.75
CA ASP A 532 17.03 -34.25 23.28
C ASP A 532 17.79 -34.19 24.61
N LYS A 533 18.39 -33.04 24.94
CA LYS A 533 19.15 -32.80 26.17
C LYS A 533 18.30 -32.13 27.27
N GLY A 534 17.03 -31.85 27.02
CA GLY A 534 16.10 -31.22 27.96
C GLY A 534 15.83 -29.75 27.63
N GLU A 535 15.58 -28.93 28.65
CA GLU A 535 15.34 -27.48 28.47
C GLU A 535 16.53 -26.80 27.79
N ILE A 536 16.24 -25.95 26.81
CA ILE A 536 17.28 -25.20 26.10
C ILE A 536 17.73 -24.00 26.95
N PHE A 537 16.77 -23.23 27.48
CA PHE A 537 17.02 -22.05 28.29
C PHE A 537 16.62 -22.28 29.76
N THR A 538 17.56 -22.07 30.67
CA THR A 538 17.28 -22.02 32.11
C THR A 538 16.72 -20.65 32.50
N LYS A 539 16.20 -20.51 33.72
CA LYS A 539 15.72 -19.21 34.23
C LYS A 539 16.80 -18.11 34.22
N ASP A 540 18.04 -18.49 34.50
CA ASP A 540 19.17 -17.55 34.50
C ASP A 540 19.51 -17.12 33.08
N LEU A 541 19.51 -18.06 32.12
CA LEU A 541 19.72 -17.75 30.69
C LEU A 541 18.59 -16.90 30.10
N LEU A 542 17.33 -17.13 30.50
CA LEU A 542 16.21 -16.27 30.10
C LEU A 542 16.32 -14.86 30.68
N THR A 543 16.89 -14.73 31.88
CA THR A 543 17.15 -13.41 32.50
C THR A 543 18.25 -12.68 31.74
N GLU A 544 19.37 -13.36 31.46
CA GLU A 544 20.45 -12.80 30.64
C GLU A 544 19.94 -12.36 29.26
N LEU A 545 19.19 -13.23 28.57
CA LEU A 545 18.61 -12.94 27.26
C LEU A 545 17.71 -11.69 27.31
N LYS A 546 16.87 -11.59 28.34
CA LYS A 546 16.01 -10.42 28.56
C LYS A 546 16.82 -9.14 28.78
N ASP A 547 17.89 -9.20 29.56
CA ASP A 547 18.73 -8.03 29.87
C ASP A 547 19.46 -7.49 28.64
N ILE A 548 19.76 -8.36 27.66
CA ILE A 548 20.36 -7.96 26.37
C ILE A 548 19.33 -7.70 25.27
N THR A 549 18.02 -7.89 25.52
CA THR A 549 16.96 -7.70 24.52
C THR A 549 16.65 -6.21 24.34
N ASN A 550 16.90 -5.68 23.14
CA ASN A 550 16.46 -4.35 22.70
C ASN A 550 15.23 -4.46 21.81
N VAL A 551 14.11 -3.95 22.32
CA VAL A 551 12.79 -4.05 21.68
C VAL A 551 12.47 -2.80 20.89
N MET A 552 11.95 -2.98 19.67
CA MET A 552 11.27 -1.93 18.91
C MET A 552 9.92 -2.42 18.42
N GLU A 553 9.03 -1.47 18.15
CA GLU A 553 7.76 -1.71 17.46
C GLU A 553 7.82 -1.09 16.06
N LEU A 554 7.42 -1.87 15.07
CA LEU A 554 7.18 -1.44 13.69
C LEU A 554 5.68 -1.47 13.45
N THR A 555 5.12 -0.34 13.03
CA THR A 555 3.75 -0.27 12.50
C THR A 555 3.84 -0.16 10.98
N ASP A 556 3.25 -1.09 10.26
CA ASP A 556 3.20 -1.10 8.79
C ASP A 556 1.75 -0.99 8.33
N GLU A 557 1.42 0.12 7.68
CA GLU A 557 0.08 0.40 7.16
C GLU A 557 -0.01 0.15 5.64
N HIS A 558 1.09 -0.23 4.99
CA HIS A 558 1.21 -0.23 3.54
C HIS A 558 1.21 -1.63 2.92
N SER A 559 1.74 -2.62 3.64
CA SER A 559 1.85 -4.01 3.21
C SER A 559 0.48 -4.68 3.18
N LEU A 560 0.17 -5.33 2.04
CA LEU A 560 -1.13 -5.99 1.82
C LEU A 560 -1.13 -7.49 2.15
N THR A 561 0.04 -8.09 2.35
CA THR A 561 0.17 -9.55 2.54
C THR A 561 1.06 -9.87 3.73
N ASN A 562 0.74 -10.96 4.45
CA ASN A 562 1.56 -11.44 5.57
C ASN A 562 2.99 -11.75 5.14
N TYR A 563 3.14 -12.41 3.98
CA TYR A 563 4.44 -12.77 3.43
C TYR A 563 5.30 -11.52 3.20
N ARG A 564 4.76 -10.50 2.52
CA ARG A 564 5.51 -9.26 2.27
C ARG A 564 5.84 -8.53 3.56
N LEU A 565 4.88 -8.42 4.47
CA LEU A 565 5.07 -7.80 5.77
C LEU A 565 6.19 -8.49 6.55
N TYR A 566 6.20 -9.83 6.58
CA TYR A 566 7.22 -10.62 7.26
C TYR A 566 8.60 -10.43 6.62
N GLN A 567 8.72 -10.55 5.28
CA GLN A 567 10.00 -10.35 4.58
C GLN A 567 10.56 -8.94 4.83
N ASN A 568 9.73 -7.90 4.69
CA ASN A 568 10.13 -6.51 4.96
C ASN A 568 10.58 -6.34 6.42
N SER A 569 9.85 -6.93 7.35
CA SER A 569 10.20 -6.86 8.78
C SER A 569 11.52 -7.57 9.10
N VAL A 570 11.81 -8.70 8.45
CA VAL A 570 13.11 -9.39 8.56
C VAL A 570 14.24 -8.52 8.02
N GLU A 571 14.04 -7.86 6.87
CA GLU A 571 15.03 -6.94 6.29
C GLU A 571 15.28 -5.73 7.20
N ILE A 572 14.22 -5.11 7.72
CA ILE A 572 14.30 -4.00 8.67
C ILE A 572 15.06 -4.43 9.93
N LEU A 573 14.73 -5.59 10.50
CA LEU A 573 15.44 -6.10 11.67
C LEU A 573 16.92 -6.36 11.36
N LYS A 574 17.27 -6.94 10.20
CA LYS A 574 18.66 -7.12 9.78
C LYS A 574 19.44 -5.81 9.70
N GLU A 575 18.82 -4.73 9.24
CA GLU A 575 19.46 -3.41 9.15
C GLU A 575 19.53 -2.67 10.49
N ARG A 576 18.56 -2.94 11.38
CA ARG A 576 18.57 -2.47 12.78
C ARG A 576 19.51 -3.29 13.66
N ASN A 577 19.81 -4.54 13.31
CA ASN A 577 20.70 -5.43 14.07
C ASN A 577 22.18 -5.25 13.67
N LYS A 578 22.57 -4.00 13.41
CA LYS A 578 23.93 -3.55 13.06
C LYS A 578 24.14 -2.17 13.69
N LEU A 579 25.39 -1.84 13.98
CA LEU A 579 25.73 -0.52 14.51
C LEU A 579 25.62 0.53 13.39
N ASN A 580 24.70 1.48 13.54
CA ASN A 580 24.64 2.62 12.65
C ASN A 580 25.71 3.63 13.06
N ILE A 581 26.54 4.00 12.09
CA ILE A 581 27.63 4.96 12.27
C ILE A 581 27.38 6.13 11.33
N GLN A 582 27.17 7.30 11.93
CA GLN A 582 27.15 8.57 11.21
C GLN A 582 28.56 9.16 11.24
N PHE A 583 29.06 9.51 10.06
CA PHE A 583 30.39 10.07 9.90
C PHE A 583 30.30 11.53 9.46
N GLU A 584 31.02 12.40 10.15
CA GLU A 584 31.34 13.74 9.65
C GLU A 584 32.84 13.83 9.40
N THR A 585 33.22 14.06 8.15
CA THR A 585 34.62 14.14 7.77
C THR A 585 35.00 15.56 7.36
N THR A 586 36.12 16.04 7.90
CA THR A 586 36.76 17.26 7.37
C THR A 586 37.78 16.86 6.31
N LEU A 587 37.50 17.19 5.06
CA LEU A 587 38.44 16.98 3.97
C LEU A 587 39.31 18.22 3.74
N VAL A 588 40.59 18.01 3.43
CA VAL A 588 41.54 19.07 3.06
C VAL A 588 42.12 18.76 1.70
N GLY A 589 42.11 19.75 0.81
CA GLY A 589 42.78 19.61 -0.48
C GLY A 589 42.03 18.77 -1.52
N LEU A 590 40.82 18.28 -1.24
CA LEU A 590 40.12 17.33 -2.14
C LEU A 590 39.96 17.92 -3.54
N ILE A 591 39.28 19.08 -3.67
CA ILE A 591 39.07 19.72 -4.99
C ILE A 591 40.41 20.05 -5.66
N GLN A 592 41.41 20.51 -4.91
CA GLN A 592 42.71 20.89 -5.46
C GLN A 592 43.52 19.70 -6.01
N ASN A 593 43.24 18.49 -5.53
CA ASN A 593 43.99 17.28 -5.86
C ASN A 593 43.18 16.30 -6.75
N LEU A 594 41.92 16.59 -7.05
CA LEU A 594 41.20 15.89 -8.11
C LEU A 594 41.84 16.21 -9.47
N PRO A 595 41.83 15.28 -10.45
CA PRO A 595 42.40 15.51 -11.77
C PRO A 595 41.84 16.79 -12.39
N ARG A 596 42.73 17.70 -12.84
CA ARG A 596 42.41 19.08 -13.27
C ARG A 596 41.38 19.21 -14.40
N ASP A 597 40.99 18.11 -15.03
CA ASP A 597 40.04 18.06 -16.13
C ASP A 597 38.63 17.60 -15.71
N ASN A 598 38.42 17.12 -14.47
CA ASN A 598 37.12 16.65 -13.97
C ASN A 598 36.57 17.55 -12.87
N ALA A 599 35.32 17.97 -13.04
CA ALA A 599 34.61 18.80 -12.08
C ALA A 599 34.32 17.95 -10.80
N TRP A 600 34.58 18.49 -9.60
CA TRP A 600 34.54 17.76 -8.32
C TRP A 600 33.21 17.03 -8.05
N ASN A 601 32.12 17.56 -8.63
CA ASN A 601 30.77 17.04 -8.69
C ASN A 601 30.60 15.73 -9.50
N GLU A 602 31.63 15.25 -10.19
CA GLU A 602 31.64 13.91 -10.77
C GLU A 602 32.08 12.85 -9.75
N TRP A 603 32.81 13.27 -8.72
CA TRP A 603 33.37 12.39 -7.69
C TRP A 603 32.57 12.43 -6.39
N ILE A 604 32.00 13.61 -6.07
CA ILE A 604 31.15 13.83 -4.90
C ILE A 604 29.71 14.00 -5.38
N VAL A 605 28.95 12.92 -5.35
CA VAL A 605 27.55 12.87 -5.78
C VAL A 605 26.71 12.33 -4.64
N LEU A 606 25.60 13.01 -4.32
CA LEU A 606 24.68 12.55 -3.28
C LEU A 606 24.15 11.15 -3.63
N GLY A 607 24.16 10.26 -2.64
CA GLY A 607 23.72 8.87 -2.79
C GLY A 607 24.80 7.93 -3.32
N ASP A 608 25.94 8.40 -3.84
CA ASP A 608 27.02 7.49 -4.28
C ASP A 608 27.81 6.92 -3.09
N PHE A 609 28.49 5.81 -3.35
CA PHE A 609 29.28 5.09 -2.36
C PHE A 609 30.77 5.42 -2.48
N VAL A 610 31.43 5.48 -1.32
CA VAL A 610 32.89 5.63 -1.19
C VAL A 610 33.41 4.61 -0.18
N ASN A 611 34.71 4.32 -0.24
CA ASN A 611 35.36 3.44 0.72
C ASN A 611 36.16 4.27 1.73
N LEU A 612 35.96 4.00 3.03
CA LEU A 612 36.74 4.56 4.12
C LEU A 612 37.75 3.53 4.62
N GLU A 613 39.03 3.82 4.42
CA GLU A 613 40.14 2.98 4.92
C GLU A 613 40.40 3.30 6.39
N GLU A 614 39.63 2.65 7.26
CA GLU A 614 39.85 2.61 8.70
C GLU A 614 39.85 1.16 9.16
N GLU A 615 40.93 0.71 9.81
CA GLU A 615 41.24 -0.70 10.09
C GLU A 615 40.06 -1.43 10.76
N ASN A 616 39.47 -0.84 11.78
CA ASN A 616 38.33 -1.41 12.50
C ASN A 616 37.05 -1.55 11.65
N LEU A 617 36.83 -0.66 10.66
CA LEU A 617 35.63 -0.67 9.80
C LEU A 617 35.80 -1.63 8.61
N MET A 618 37.04 -1.84 8.18
CA MET A 618 37.37 -2.82 7.15
C MET A 618 37.20 -4.26 7.68
N GLU A 619 37.54 -4.49 8.95
CA GLU A 619 37.33 -5.78 9.62
C GLU A 619 35.85 -6.13 9.82
N THR A 620 34.98 -5.13 10.04
CA THR A 620 33.52 -5.33 10.21
C THR A 620 32.74 -5.33 8.90
N GLY A 621 33.39 -5.02 7.76
CA GLY A 621 32.73 -4.88 6.46
C GLY A 621 31.92 -3.57 6.30
N GLU A 622 32.04 -2.63 7.23
CA GLU A 622 31.35 -1.33 7.24
C GLU A 622 32.13 -0.21 6.53
N GLY A 623 33.26 -0.53 5.88
CA GLY A 623 34.08 0.43 5.16
C GLY A 623 33.43 1.04 3.91
N ARG A 624 32.32 0.49 3.40
CA ARG A 624 31.54 1.06 2.30
C ARG A 624 30.47 2.00 2.86
N ILE A 625 30.61 3.30 2.60
CA ILE A 625 29.73 4.35 3.14
C ILE A 625 29.09 5.19 2.03
N ARG A 626 27.85 5.63 2.24
CA ARG A 626 27.08 6.45 1.30
C ARG A 626 27.26 7.94 1.61
N ILE A 627 27.45 8.77 0.58
CA ILE A 627 27.46 10.23 0.71
C ILE A 627 26.02 10.72 0.94
N VAL A 628 25.71 11.22 2.13
CA VAL A 628 24.37 11.70 2.51
C VAL A 628 24.26 13.23 2.55
N GLY A 629 25.38 13.94 2.53
CA GLY A 629 25.38 15.39 2.46
C GLY A 629 26.77 15.99 2.27
N PHE A 630 26.81 17.23 1.78
CA PHE A 630 28.02 18.06 1.73
C PHE A 630 27.68 19.53 1.54
N THR A 631 28.64 20.42 1.76
CA THR A 631 28.50 21.86 1.53
C THR A 631 29.52 22.36 0.52
N TYR A 632 29.06 22.98 -0.57
CA TYR A 632 29.91 23.74 -1.49
C TYR A 632 29.94 25.22 -1.09
N ILE A 633 31.15 25.80 -1.04
CA ILE A 633 31.39 27.21 -0.71
C ILE A 633 32.00 27.88 -1.95
N PRO A 634 31.20 28.54 -2.81
CA PRO A 634 31.67 29.06 -4.10
C PRO A 634 32.75 30.14 -3.97
N LYS A 635 32.63 31.03 -2.97
CA LYS A 635 33.63 32.08 -2.69
C LYS A 635 35.03 31.54 -2.38
N GLU A 636 35.13 30.34 -1.82
CA GLU A 636 36.39 29.67 -1.50
C GLU A 636 36.77 28.57 -2.50
N HIS A 637 35.89 28.24 -3.44
CA HIS A 637 35.99 27.06 -4.31
C HIS A 637 36.34 25.78 -3.52
N LYS A 638 35.52 25.50 -2.49
CA LYS A 638 35.78 24.48 -1.48
C LYS A 638 34.52 23.64 -1.21
N VAL A 639 34.71 22.33 -1.01
CA VAL A 639 33.69 21.45 -0.42
C VAL A 639 34.08 21.14 1.02
N SER A 640 33.12 21.21 1.94
CA SER A 640 33.27 20.93 3.37
C SER A 640 32.07 20.16 3.92
N ASN A 641 32.18 19.72 5.18
CA ASN A 641 31.11 19.05 5.93
C ASN A 641 30.50 17.87 5.15
N ILE A 642 31.35 16.99 4.60
CA ILE A 642 30.84 15.80 3.92
C ILE A 642 30.39 14.82 5.00
N SER A 643 29.11 14.46 4.93
CA SER A 643 28.48 13.50 5.82
C SER A 643 28.26 12.18 5.10
N PHE A 644 28.51 11.10 5.82
CA PHE A 644 28.33 9.74 5.32
C PHE A 644 27.51 8.89 6.29
N SER A 645 26.92 7.82 5.77
CA SER A 645 26.27 6.79 6.56
C SER A 645 26.66 5.41 6.04
N ASN A 646 26.83 4.45 6.95
CA ASN A 646 26.96 3.03 6.64
C ASN A 646 25.58 2.33 6.46
N ARG A 647 24.47 3.07 6.58
CA ARG A 647 23.11 2.59 6.42
C ARG A 647 22.44 3.27 5.23
N ASP A 648 21.75 2.47 4.41
CA ASP A 648 21.07 2.96 3.21
C ASP A 648 19.68 3.53 3.49
N LYS A 649 18.99 3.02 4.53
CA LYS A 649 17.63 3.42 4.93
C LYS A 649 17.67 4.36 6.13
N ASN A 650 16.93 5.47 6.07
CA ASN A 650 16.61 6.27 7.26
C ASN A 650 15.46 5.58 8.01
N LEU A 651 15.80 4.74 8.98
CA LEU A 651 14.81 3.88 9.62
C LEU A 651 13.99 4.61 10.72
N ASP A 652 14.40 5.81 11.15
CA ASP A 652 13.79 6.50 12.29
C ASP A 652 12.47 7.21 11.96
N GLU A 653 12.23 7.54 10.69
CA GLU A 653 10.94 8.07 10.23
C GLU A 653 9.82 7.01 10.32
N LEU A 654 10.15 5.73 10.10
CA LEU A 654 9.22 4.58 10.24
C LEU A 654 8.63 4.44 11.67
N SER A 655 9.32 4.95 12.68
CA SER A 655 8.88 4.85 14.10
C SER A 655 8.04 6.04 14.56
N LYS A 656 8.20 7.21 13.92
CA LYS A 656 7.63 8.49 14.37
C LYS A 656 6.24 8.77 13.80
N LEU A 657 5.85 8.12 12.71
CA LEU A 657 4.49 8.24 12.15
C LEU A 657 3.41 7.63 13.06
N SER A 658 3.78 6.77 14.02
CA SER A 658 2.89 6.24 15.07
C SER A 658 2.31 7.30 16.03
N THR A 659 2.81 8.55 16.00
CA THR A 659 2.38 9.61 16.94
C THR A 659 1.45 10.68 16.37
N ILE A 660 1.07 10.61 15.08
CA ILE A 660 -0.02 11.44 14.53
C ILE A 660 -1.26 10.57 14.44
N GLY A 661 -1.86 10.27 15.60
CA GLY A 661 -3.12 9.52 15.67
C GLY A 661 -3.31 8.65 16.91
N GLU A 662 -2.86 9.06 18.11
CA GLU A 662 -3.25 8.30 19.30
C GLU A 662 -4.78 8.32 19.51
N LYS A 663 -5.35 7.11 19.39
CA LYS A 663 -6.57 6.56 20.03
C LYS A 663 -7.92 6.83 19.38
N ILE A 664 -8.49 5.76 18.80
CA ILE A 664 -9.83 5.29 19.16
C ILE A 664 -9.81 3.76 19.35
N ASN A 665 -10.26 3.30 20.52
CA ASN A 665 -10.46 1.89 20.90
C ASN A 665 -10.98 1.01 19.75
N ARG A 666 -10.21 -0.02 19.37
CA ARG A 666 -10.75 -1.20 18.65
C ARG A 666 -10.41 -2.45 19.45
N SER A 667 -11.46 -3.04 20.01
CA SER A 667 -11.43 -4.21 20.87
C SER A 667 -10.97 -5.48 20.13
N ASN A 668 -10.31 -6.36 20.89
CA ASN A 668 -9.85 -7.71 20.54
C ASN A 668 -10.92 -8.61 19.91
N THR A 669 -11.24 -8.44 18.62
CA THR A 669 -12.09 -9.38 17.87
C THR A 669 -11.62 -9.60 16.42
N TYR A 670 -10.30 -9.49 16.19
CA TYR A 670 -9.65 -9.71 14.89
C TYR A 670 -8.91 -11.06 14.79
N THR A 671 -9.32 -12.06 15.56
CA THR A 671 -8.77 -13.44 15.47
C THR A 671 -9.31 -14.22 14.26
N ASN A 672 -9.81 -13.56 13.20
CA ASN A 672 -10.46 -14.23 12.07
C ASN A 672 -10.13 -13.64 10.68
N ASN A 673 -9.13 -12.76 10.56
CA ASN A 673 -8.74 -12.19 9.25
C ASN A 673 -7.99 -13.18 8.34
N TYR A 674 -7.78 -14.42 8.79
CA TYR A 674 -7.23 -15.51 7.97
C TYR A 674 -8.20 -16.05 6.90
N LYS A 675 -9.39 -15.47 6.76
CA LYS A 675 -10.24 -15.67 5.58
C LYS A 675 -9.88 -14.78 4.39
N ASP A 676 -9.13 -13.69 4.58
CA ASP A 676 -8.89 -12.71 3.52
C ASP A 676 -7.51 -12.82 2.85
N ILE A 677 -6.58 -13.60 3.41
CA ILE A 677 -5.28 -13.83 2.75
C ILE A 677 -5.41 -14.82 1.59
N TRP A 678 -6.47 -15.62 1.62
CA TRP A 678 -6.97 -16.36 0.46
C TRP A 678 -7.47 -15.45 -0.67
N LYS A 679 -7.76 -14.17 -0.38
CA LYS A 679 -7.96 -13.12 -1.40
C LYS A 679 -6.67 -12.38 -1.75
N ASN A 680 -5.60 -12.47 -0.97
CA ASN A 680 -4.39 -11.66 -1.20
C ASN A 680 -3.40 -12.23 -2.22
N SER A 681 -3.76 -13.33 -2.90
CA SER A 681 -3.13 -13.70 -4.17
C SER A 681 -4.00 -13.35 -5.38
N ILE A 682 -5.18 -12.75 -5.17
CA ILE A 682 -6.21 -12.49 -6.18
C ILE A 682 -6.64 -11.02 -6.06
N SER A 683 -5.96 -10.15 -6.82
CA SER A 683 -6.34 -8.76 -7.07
C SER A 683 -6.21 -7.80 -5.87
N VAL A 684 -5.40 -6.77 -6.08
CA VAL A 684 -5.36 -5.61 -5.19
C VAL A 684 -6.70 -4.84 -5.14
N ASN A 685 -7.67 -5.16 -6.00
CA ASN A 685 -8.98 -4.51 -6.00
C ASN A 685 -10.03 -5.13 -5.05
N ASP A 686 -9.83 -6.35 -4.53
CA ASP A 686 -10.86 -7.03 -3.73
C ASP A 686 -10.96 -6.52 -2.29
N TYR A 687 -9.89 -5.90 -1.76
CA TYR A 687 -9.86 -5.29 -0.43
C TYR A 687 -10.59 -3.94 -0.40
N ILE A 688 -10.39 -3.10 -1.44
CA ILE A 688 -11.02 -1.77 -1.53
C ILE A 688 -12.55 -1.88 -1.63
N ASN A 689 -13.07 -2.86 -2.37
CA ASN A 689 -14.53 -3.01 -2.58
C ASN A 689 -15.25 -3.71 -1.42
N LYS A 690 -14.56 -4.61 -0.69
CA LYS A 690 -15.14 -5.24 0.52
C LYS A 690 -15.39 -4.24 1.65
N MET A 691 -14.47 -3.29 1.83
CA MET A 691 -14.61 -2.22 2.84
C MET A 691 -15.87 -1.36 2.62
N LEU A 692 -16.30 -1.16 1.36
CA LEU A 692 -17.51 -0.40 1.03
C LEU A 692 -18.81 -1.19 1.26
N THR A 693 -18.77 -2.52 1.24
CA THR A 693 -19.98 -3.37 1.15
C THR A 693 -20.27 -4.15 2.45
N ASP A 694 -19.24 -4.57 3.18
CA ASP A 694 -19.39 -5.47 4.34
C ASP A 694 -20.06 -4.80 5.56
N GLY A 695 -20.01 -3.47 5.66
CA GLY A 695 -20.67 -2.72 6.74
C GLY A 695 -22.21 -2.73 6.65
N LEU A 696 -22.77 -2.84 5.44
CA LEU A 696 -24.21 -2.76 5.19
C LEU A 696 -24.88 -4.14 5.12
N ASP A 697 -24.19 -5.16 4.58
CA ASP A 697 -24.83 -6.43 4.24
C ASP A 697 -25.00 -7.39 5.43
N MET A 698 -24.16 -7.29 6.46
CA MET A 698 -24.34 -8.09 7.70
C MET A 698 -25.67 -7.77 8.42
N LYS A 699 -26.17 -6.53 8.35
CA LYS A 699 -27.49 -6.18 8.91
C LYS A 699 -28.63 -6.59 8.00
N ALA A 700 -28.43 -6.56 6.67
CA ALA A 700 -29.45 -6.97 5.71
C ALA A 700 -29.68 -8.50 5.69
N GLN A 701 -28.63 -9.31 5.92
CA GLN A 701 -28.73 -10.78 5.90
C GLN A 701 -29.60 -11.33 7.06
N ALA A 702 -29.56 -10.69 8.23
CA ALA A 702 -30.42 -11.03 9.37
C ALA A 702 -31.91 -10.73 9.07
N ILE A 703 -32.20 -9.68 8.30
CA ILE A 703 -33.55 -9.29 7.88
C ILE A 703 -34.05 -10.20 6.75
N LYS A 704 -33.20 -10.48 5.75
CA LYS A 704 -33.53 -11.30 4.57
C LYS A 704 -33.75 -12.78 4.92
N SER A 705 -33.11 -13.30 5.98
CA SER A 705 -33.27 -14.71 6.41
C SER A 705 -34.58 -15.00 7.15
N ARG A 706 -35.35 -13.98 7.57
CA ARG A 706 -36.61 -14.12 8.34
C ARG A 706 -36.53 -15.06 9.56
N ASN A 707 -35.34 -15.28 10.12
CA ASN A 707 -35.12 -16.20 11.24
C ASN A 707 -35.39 -15.58 12.63
N ALA A 708 -35.83 -14.31 12.69
CA ALA A 708 -36.11 -13.66 13.96
C ALA A 708 -37.49 -14.09 14.52
N ASN A 709 -37.50 -14.71 15.69
CA ASN A 709 -38.72 -14.94 16.46
C ASN A 709 -39.09 -13.65 17.20
N ILE A 710 -40.24 -13.05 16.89
CA ILE A 710 -40.67 -11.78 17.47
C ILE A 710 -42.05 -11.97 18.08
N LYS A 711 -42.19 -11.63 19.37
CA LYS A 711 -43.48 -11.48 20.04
C LYS A 711 -43.96 -10.05 19.84
N ILE A 712 -45.21 -9.90 19.42
CA ILE A 712 -45.84 -8.60 19.16
C ILE A 712 -46.90 -8.38 20.24
N ASP A 713 -46.78 -7.28 20.98
CA ASP A 713 -47.82 -6.79 21.89
C ASP A 713 -48.35 -5.44 21.38
N MET A 714 -49.66 -5.34 21.18
CA MET A 714 -50.34 -4.16 20.66
C MET A 714 -51.46 -3.77 21.62
N SER A 715 -51.35 -2.58 22.21
CA SER A 715 -52.34 -2.03 23.13
C SER A 715 -52.54 -0.53 22.91
N GLU A 716 -53.45 0.08 23.68
CA GLU A 716 -53.61 1.55 23.73
C GLU A 716 -52.33 2.28 24.18
N SER A 717 -51.35 1.56 24.75
CA SER A 717 -50.05 2.10 25.16
C SER A 717 -48.97 2.05 24.07
N GLY A 718 -49.25 1.51 22.89
CA GLY A 718 -48.32 1.44 21.75
C GLY A 718 -48.07 0.02 21.24
N ILE A 719 -47.08 -0.11 20.35
CA ILE A 719 -46.65 -1.39 19.78
C ILE A 719 -45.28 -1.76 20.35
N PHE A 720 -45.18 -2.95 20.94
CA PHE A 720 -43.93 -3.54 21.41
C PHE A 720 -43.55 -4.73 20.53
N LEU A 721 -42.37 -4.66 19.91
CA LEU A 721 -41.75 -5.81 19.24
C LEU A 721 -40.65 -6.37 20.15
N ILE A 722 -40.89 -7.56 20.69
CA ILE A 722 -40.04 -8.20 21.69
C ILE A 722 -39.32 -9.36 21.02
N ASN A 723 -37.99 -9.42 21.12
CA ASN A 723 -37.24 -10.57 20.63
C ASN A 723 -37.64 -11.82 21.44
N GLY A 724 -38.12 -12.86 20.74
CA GLY A 724 -38.66 -14.09 21.31
C GLY A 724 -37.62 -15.00 21.96
N ASP A 725 -36.34 -14.85 21.59
CA ASP A 725 -35.20 -15.59 22.15
C ASP A 725 -34.50 -14.82 23.27
N ASN A 726 -34.57 -13.47 23.25
CA ASN A 726 -34.04 -12.61 24.31
C ASN A 726 -34.93 -11.38 24.54
N GLU A 727 -35.84 -11.49 25.51
CA GLU A 727 -36.81 -10.44 25.82
C GLU A 727 -36.20 -9.15 26.39
N ASN A 728 -34.90 -9.08 26.66
CA ASN A 728 -34.25 -7.82 27.03
C ASN A 728 -34.19 -6.85 25.85
N ASN A 729 -34.16 -7.37 24.63
CA ASN A 729 -34.11 -6.57 23.41
C ASN A 729 -35.53 -6.32 22.88
N GLN A 730 -35.97 -5.07 22.93
CA GLN A 730 -37.32 -4.67 22.50
C GLN A 730 -37.30 -3.36 21.71
N LEU A 731 -38.25 -3.22 20.78
CA LEU A 731 -38.55 -1.99 20.05
C LEU A 731 -39.94 -1.51 20.45
N TYR A 732 -40.08 -0.20 20.70
CA TYR A 732 -41.34 0.46 21.04
C TYR A 732 -41.69 1.53 20.00
N LEU A 733 -42.97 1.59 19.65
CA LEU A 733 -43.55 2.56 18.73
C LEU A 733 -44.81 3.15 19.36
N CYS A 734 -44.78 4.45 19.70
CA CYS A 734 -45.94 5.20 20.18
C CYS A 734 -45.66 6.70 20.16
N ASP A 735 -46.73 7.50 20.05
CA ASP A 735 -46.74 8.96 20.26
C ASP A 735 -45.52 9.70 19.70
N SER A 736 -45.29 9.53 18.38
CA SER A 736 -44.21 10.16 17.61
C SER A 736 -42.78 9.72 17.98
N MET A 737 -42.62 8.67 18.77
CA MET A 737 -41.32 8.14 19.20
C MET A 737 -41.11 6.67 18.76
N LEU A 738 -39.92 6.41 18.23
CA LEU A 738 -39.37 5.08 18.03
C LEU A 738 -38.18 4.90 18.99
N SER A 739 -38.32 3.96 19.93
CA SER A 739 -37.30 3.71 20.94
C SER A 739 -36.88 2.24 20.98
N ILE A 740 -35.64 2.00 21.38
CA ILE A 740 -35.09 0.65 21.59
C ILE A 740 -34.61 0.50 23.02
N THR A 741 -34.67 -0.73 23.52
CA THR A 741 -34.08 -1.14 24.81
C THR A 741 -33.31 -2.45 24.63
N ASN A 742 -32.29 -2.65 25.46
CA ASN A 742 -31.56 -3.90 25.62
C ASN A 742 -31.61 -4.42 27.07
N ASP A 743 -32.50 -3.88 27.90
CA ASP A 743 -32.62 -4.16 29.33
C ASP A 743 -34.07 -4.18 29.85
N ARG A 744 -35.04 -4.52 28.99
CA ARG A 744 -36.49 -4.52 29.31
C ARG A 744 -37.01 -3.16 29.81
N TRP A 745 -36.61 -2.07 29.15
CA TRP A 745 -37.04 -0.71 29.45
C TRP A 745 -36.60 -0.19 30.82
N LEU A 746 -35.55 -0.77 31.43
CA LEU A 746 -34.87 -0.10 32.55
C LEU A 746 -34.16 1.17 32.06
N THR A 747 -33.64 1.13 30.83
CA THR A 747 -33.21 2.30 30.07
C THR A 747 -33.84 2.28 28.68
N ALA A 748 -34.14 3.47 28.16
CA ALA A 748 -34.69 3.66 26.82
C ALA A 748 -33.73 4.50 25.99
N LYS A 749 -33.44 4.04 24.76
CA LYS A 749 -32.67 4.80 23.77
C LYS A 749 -33.64 5.23 22.67
N CYS A 750 -33.97 6.52 22.64
CA CYS A 750 -34.74 7.08 21.55
C CYS A 750 -33.91 7.05 20.26
N ALA A 751 -34.45 6.48 19.20
CA ALA A 751 -33.81 6.41 17.89
C ALA A 751 -34.39 7.45 16.92
N ILE A 752 -35.70 7.70 16.99
CA ILE A 752 -36.38 8.72 16.20
C ILE A 752 -37.48 9.35 17.05
N ASP A 753 -37.56 10.67 17.09
CA ASP A 753 -38.71 11.42 17.62
C ASP A 753 -39.21 12.47 16.61
N GLU A 754 -40.16 13.31 17.02
CA GLU A 754 -40.68 14.42 16.21
C GLU A 754 -39.63 15.45 15.76
N ASN A 755 -38.44 15.46 16.37
CA ASN A 755 -37.34 16.37 16.06
C ASN A 755 -36.27 15.73 15.16
N GLY A 756 -36.38 14.44 14.84
CA GLY A 756 -35.51 13.75 13.90
C GLY A 756 -34.84 12.51 14.49
N ILE A 757 -33.67 12.16 13.93
CA ILE A 757 -32.91 10.96 14.32
C ILE A 757 -32.03 11.30 15.53
N ILE A 758 -32.14 10.50 16.60
CA ILE A 758 -31.37 10.66 17.84
C ILE A 758 -30.38 9.49 17.96
N GLY A 759 -29.08 9.79 17.93
CA GLY A 759 -28.03 8.79 18.14
C GLY A 759 -26.64 9.41 18.23
N ASP A 760 -25.73 8.77 18.98
CA ASP A 760 -24.34 9.24 19.15
C ASP A 760 -23.50 9.11 17.85
N LYS A 761 -23.94 8.27 16.90
CA LYS A 761 -23.31 8.06 15.59
C LYS A 761 -24.32 7.50 14.60
N SER A 762 -24.52 8.15 13.46
CA SER A 762 -25.33 7.67 12.33
C SER A 762 -24.42 7.21 11.19
N CYS A 763 -24.72 6.07 10.55
CA CYS A 763 -23.99 5.56 9.39
C CYS A 763 -24.97 5.29 8.25
N GLY A 764 -24.84 6.01 7.13
CA GLY A 764 -25.67 5.88 5.92
C GLY A 764 -25.61 7.14 5.05
N CYS A 765 -26.05 7.05 3.80
CA CYS A 765 -26.22 8.21 2.92
C CYS A 765 -27.58 8.86 3.19
N CYS A 766 -27.61 10.08 3.75
CA CYS A 766 -28.82 10.88 3.82
C CYS A 766 -29.05 11.54 2.45
N ILE A 767 -30.20 11.29 1.83
CA ILE A 767 -30.60 12.02 0.63
C ILE A 767 -31.22 13.34 1.11
N GLU A 768 -30.43 14.42 1.10
CA GLU A 768 -30.89 15.77 1.44
C GLU A 768 -31.23 16.57 0.17
N ASP A 769 -32.50 16.97 0.04
CA ASP A 769 -32.90 18.10 -0.80
C ASP A 769 -32.95 19.36 0.08
N GLU A 770 -32.02 20.30 -0.17
CA GLU A 770 -31.95 21.69 0.32
C GLU A 770 -32.13 21.96 1.84
N PHE A 771 -31.02 22.11 2.57
CA PHE A 771 -31.03 22.84 3.84
C PHE A 771 -30.82 24.35 3.62
N ASN A 772 -31.88 25.13 3.82
CA ASN A 772 -31.76 26.56 4.15
C ASN A 772 -31.35 26.68 5.62
N LEU A 773 -30.13 27.17 5.85
CA LEU A 773 -29.63 27.54 7.17
C LEU A 773 -30.41 28.75 7.72
N TYR A 774 -31.04 28.57 8.88
CA TYR A 774 -31.34 29.64 9.84
C TYR A 774 -30.81 29.26 11.22
#